data_AF-A0A940Q9E9-F1
#
_entry.id   AF-A0A940Q9E9-F1
#
_cell.length_a   1.000
_cell.length_b   1.000
_cell.length_c   1.000
_cell.angle_alpha   90.00
_cell.angle_beta   90.00
_cell.angle_gamma   90.00
#
_symmetry.space_group_name_H-M   'P 1'
#
loop_
_entity.id
_entity.type
_entity.pdbx_description
1 polymer ?
#
loop_
_entity_poly.entity_id
_entity_poly.type
_entity_poly.pdbx_seq_one_letter_code
_entity_poly.pdbx_strand_id
1 'polypeptide(L)'
;MSKLNKRRPLIAVLVNEPDRSFLSGSLNIIQKELFSADMDVAVFSTLLTRYEETDIENKVFDLINYDHIDGVIVFLKGLNGMDLQEKIGLRLAALDKPVIYMDEFEQDEFNTVYEYDECTRIAVEHIAKVHGVKTAAYVGGHRDREYYQRLRKSFFAQMDKYGITVPENLDFYGNGLDGDYGAIADAMISAGLPEGVLCCSDYAAVSVIGELAKRNVRVPEDIIVIGCCRNEPYESRTLNISSVERDPSVISINAARHMIALVKGTEYDPYEGASAEFYNGFSCGCGSLDIPRLSEAARNESLPYGADGFFSSYNYMQEELISAPDFTDFLWKVDWYTLYLEGLKGMWICLNDNIMHTSTAVTDYTDTMSIPYCRLNGGGSVEEGRSFDRSIMLPELFADRDEPSAYFFVSLHFNNVNFGYMALSFGNTGAVYTGVFEKWLRYVTCAFEKQRRHTIYCDTTLNAQIRDTLTGLLNMRGFKRIMTDEFEKSKGKLLRIISVDVDNLNGINKAYGYSEGDKLLQKVAVILNNSAGDGDICVRVSGDEFIIAGILDPENPADEVPLKLERNLEAYNSSCSAGYGIHFFSSAVTAVFDSTELLDKLPYDAAYQRNMTKDNRNKKRILNAPEPEQEEFDPEERRYVGKMLNDNMLRYQFQPIVDARTGEIFAYEALMRSGGEKKLSPIAILNHAAALGRLADIERLTLTNTLEYLSSHKDDFGEKMLFVNSIPSCILSDEDFDEIYSKYRSAMEQMVIEFTEQTEASSDQLKVIIDRSQKMRFKIAIDDYGTGYSNISNLLTFMPFCVKIDRSLIMNIQSDKRKQHFTRNIIEYAHDNNFNVLAEGVETSEELATVISMGVDLIQGYYTAKPSFELLGCISPDVSEEIIRAYNSSRYTTARKTYFTDNETVSDLKALDLEGYTDIVISSPEYTINGSGGYISELTVLISDNTECTLNLNHVNLRDDHGGSSIVVGKNSRLTLNIAGEVTISGSIYVPEGSGIKIVGGGRLSVTPLSNQKFGIGCDMNHSYGDIGIYLNNRFGVKLAADRCVGIGGGYNASGSVIEIDGGEASVDISGKKVMGIGAMFAVPNVKINGSSIGIRLQCSEGIGIGSFESNIGVSINDSILRIKAEGDIVKGIFGYNGDNSAIDLTDCNLSVKLNGKNVHGIGCNSGLGRLSMKKCFCDVRIEGGYCCAFGGLDKETMIIVDECSGSAYAASASPYIFRAEDDKLRITNSDISLYEGE
;
A
#
# COMPACT_ATOMS: atom_id res chain seq x y z
N MET A 1 -45.60 4.33 23.90
CA MET A 1 -45.99 4.14 22.49
C MET A 1 -47.35 4.78 22.25
N SER A 2 -47.38 6.05 21.81
CA SER A 2 -48.57 6.65 21.22
C SER A 2 -48.90 5.91 19.93
N LYS A 3 -50.17 5.58 19.68
CA LYS A 3 -50.63 4.96 18.43
C LYS A 3 -50.13 5.82 17.24
N LEU A 4 -49.20 5.29 16.45
CA LEU A 4 -48.86 5.83 15.14
C LEU A 4 -50.11 5.71 14.27
N ASN A 5 -50.86 6.79 14.12
CA ASN A 5 -52.09 6.80 13.32
C ASN A 5 -51.71 6.96 11.85
N LYS A 6 -51.70 5.86 11.12
CA LYS A 6 -51.48 5.83 9.67
C LYS A 6 -52.71 6.39 8.94
N ARG A 7 -52.51 7.37 8.05
CA ARG A 7 -53.58 8.09 7.35
C ARG A 7 -53.90 7.54 5.95
N ARG A 8 -52.89 6.97 5.28
CA ARG A 8 -53.00 6.40 3.92
C ARG A 8 -52.74 4.89 3.92
N PRO A 9 -53.40 4.10 3.08
CA PRO A 9 -53.00 2.71 2.86
C PRO A 9 -51.55 2.61 2.36
N LEU A 10 -50.79 1.62 2.82
CA LEU A 10 -49.41 1.34 2.37
C LEU A 10 -49.38 0.00 1.66
N ILE A 11 -48.99 0.02 0.40
CA ILE A 11 -48.84 -1.19 -0.40
C ILE A 11 -47.37 -1.60 -0.43
N ALA A 12 -47.07 -2.83 -0.05
CA ALA A 12 -45.73 -3.37 -0.17
C ALA A 12 -45.50 -3.92 -1.58
N VAL A 13 -44.35 -3.64 -2.18
CA VAL A 13 -43.93 -4.22 -3.44
C VAL A 13 -42.62 -4.98 -3.24
N LEU A 14 -42.63 -6.29 -3.51
CA LEU A 14 -41.46 -7.15 -3.33
C LEU A 14 -40.90 -7.49 -4.71
N VAL A 15 -39.67 -7.07 -4.96
CA VAL A 15 -39.05 -7.13 -6.30
C VAL A 15 -37.53 -7.27 -6.18
N ASN A 16 -36.89 -7.84 -7.19
CA ASN A 16 -35.43 -7.94 -7.30
C ASN A 16 -34.97 -7.15 -8.53
N GLU A 17 -33.83 -6.47 -8.45
CA GLU A 17 -33.26 -5.64 -9.53
C GLU A 17 -34.27 -4.65 -10.16
N PRO A 18 -34.87 -3.75 -9.36
CA PRO A 18 -35.96 -2.89 -9.84
C PRO A 18 -35.52 -1.84 -10.86
N ASP A 19 -34.22 -1.63 -11.06
CA ASP A 19 -33.64 -0.72 -12.03
C ASP A 19 -33.72 -1.25 -13.48
N ARG A 20 -33.92 -2.56 -13.67
CA ARG A 20 -34.11 -3.20 -14.98
C ARG A 20 -35.28 -2.59 -15.73
N SER A 21 -35.11 -2.29 -17.02
CA SER A 21 -36.11 -1.60 -17.87
C SER A 21 -37.58 -2.04 -17.67
N PHE A 22 -37.87 -3.36 -17.74
CA PHE A 22 -39.23 -3.87 -17.55
C PHE A 22 -39.74 -3.65 -16.11
N LEU A 23 -38.91 -3.90 -15.09
CA LEU A 23 -39.30 -3.78 -13.69
C LEU A 23 -39.39 -2.32 -13.26
N SER A 24 -38.46 -1.48 -13.69
CA SER A 24 -38.48 -0.03 -13.50
C SER A 24 -39.72 0.58 -14.14
N GLY A 25 -40.04 0.20 -15.39
CA GLY A 25 -41.28 0.59 -16.06
C GLY A 25 -42.52 0.10 -15.31
N SER A 26 -42.53 -1.16 -14.86
CA SER A 26 -43.64 -1.73 -14.10
C SER A 26 -43.88 -0.98 -12.78
N LEU A 27 -42.80 -0.74 -12.02
CA LEU A 27 -42.85 -0.03 -10.75
C LEU A 27 -43.27 1.43 -10.94
N ASN A 28 -42.82 2.10 -12.01
CA ASN A 28 -43.23 3.46 -12.31
C ASN A 28 -44.75 3.54 -12.50
N ILE A 29 -45.31 2.61 -13.27
CA ILE A 29 -46.74 2.53 -13.57
C ILE A 29 -47.54 2.16 -12.32
N ILE A 30 -47.13 1.11 -11.59
CA ILE A 30 -47.76 0.68 -10.35
C ILE A 30 -47.81 1.83 -9.35
N GLN A 31 -46.69 2.51 -9.12
CA GLN A 31 -46.61 3.65 -8.22
C GLN A 31 -47.59 4.75 -8.63
N LYS A 32 -47.61 5.16 -9.90
CA LYS A 32 -48.49 6.24 -10.37
C LYS A 32 -49.97 5.91 -10.22
N GLU A 33 -50.38 4.68 -10.55
CA GLU A 33 -51.77 4.23 -10.36
C GLU A 33 -52.13 4.23 -8.87
N LEU A 34 -51.26 3.70 -7.98
CA LEU A 34 -51.48 3.71 -6.53
C LEU A 34 -51.52 5.14 -5.94
N PHE A 35 -50.65 6.03 -6.40
CA PHE A 35 -50.64 7.44 -5.98
C PHE A 35 -51.92 8.18 -6.40
N SER A 36 -52.48 7.86 -7.58
CA SER A 36 -53.77 8.42 -8.01
C SER A 36 -54.93 8.04 -7.07
N ALA A 37 -54.75 6.95 -6.33
CA ALA A 37 -55.67 6.46 -5.30
C ALA A 37 -55.31 6.91 -3.88
N ASP A 38 -54.37 7.85 -3.69
CA ASP A 38 -53.90 8.35 -2.39
C ASP A 38 -53.32 7.24 -1.47
N MET A 39 -52.55 6.32 -2.07
CA MET A 39 -51.87 5.22 -1.36
C MET A 39 -50.35 5.40 -1.38
N ASP A 40 -49.69 5.08 -0.27
CA ASP A 40 -48.23 5.02 -0.17
C ASP A 40 -47.70 3.67 -0.65
N VAL A 41 -46.43 3.63 -1.04
CA VAL A 41 -45.75 2.41 -1.52
C VAL A 41 -44.48 2.15 -0.71
N ALA A 42 -44.29 0.93 -0.23
CA ALA A 42 -43.03 0.45 0.34
C ALA A 42 -42.44 -0.64 -0.54
N VAL A 43 -41.38 -0.32 -1.27
CA VAL A 43 -40.68 -1.26 -2.15
C VAL A 43 -39.55 -1.92 -1.37
N PHE A 44 -39.56 -3.25 -1.26
CA PHE A 44 -38.47 -4.01 -0.66
C PHE A 44 -37.71 -4.71 -1.79
N SER A 45 -36.44 -4.38 -1.94
CA SER A 45 -35.67 -4.83 -3.09
C SER A 45 -34.23 -5.25 -2.80
N THR A 46 -33.79 -6.21 -3.60
CA THR A 46 -32.40 -6.66 -3.73
C THR A 46 -31.80 -6.17 -5.04
N LEU A 47 -30.47 -6.07 -5.09
CA LEU A 47 -29.65 -5.50 -6.17
C LEU A 47 -28.71 -6.54 -6.84
N LEU A 48 -28.61 -7.78 -6.36
CA LEU A 48 -27.64 -8.77 -6.88
C LEU A 48 -28.14 -9.63 -8.05
N THR A 49 -27.22 -9.96 -8.97
CA THR A 49 -27.50 -10.67 -10.23
C THR A 49 -27.23 -12.18 -10.24
N ARG A 50 -26.33 -12.76 -9.41
CA ARG A 50 -26.19 -14.24 -9.16
C ARG A 50 -24.92 -14.69 -8.40
N TYR A 51 -25.06 -15.90 -7.81
CA TYR A 51 -24.11 -16.89 -7.25
C TYR A 51 -23.52 -16.68 -5.83
N GLU A 52 -23.99 -17.57 -4.93
CA GLU A 52 -23.38 -18.10 -3.69
C GLU A 52 -23.09 -17.19 -2.47
N GLU A 53 -23.25 -15.87 -2.55
CA GLU A 53 -23.16 -14.98 -1.38
C GLU A 53 -24.43 -14.13 -1.20
N THR A 54 -25.57 -14.69 -0.75
CA THR A 54 -26.86 -13.94 -0.76
C THR A 54 -27.77 -14.07 0.46
N ASP A 55 -27.36 -14.65 1.59
CA ASP A 55 -28.29 -14.72 2.73
C ASP A 55 -28.57 -13.33 3.36
N ILE A 56 -27.58 -12.43 3.40
CA ILE A 56 -27.74 -11.14 4.08
C ILE A 56 -28.55 -10.12 3.27
N GLU A 57 -28.36 -10.03 1.96
CA GLU A 57 -29.10 -9.04 1.17
C GLU A 57 -30.61 -9.34 1.19
N ASN A 58 -30.96 -10.62 1.13
CA ASN A 58 -32.31 -11.13 1.25
C ASN A 58 -32.97 -10.83 2.62
N LYS A 59 -32.21 -10.41 3.64
CA LYS A 59 -32.76 -9.98 4.94
C LYS A 59 -33.64 -8.75 4.82
N VAL A 60 -33.55 -7.97 3.74
CA VAL A 60 -34.48 -6.85 3.49
C VAL A 60 -35.94 -7.29 3.56
N PHE A 61 -36.26 -8.53 3.16
CA PHE A 61 -37.61 -9.08 3.24
C PHE A 61 -38.02 -9.50 4.67
N ASP A 62 -37.06 -9.65 5.58
CA ASP A 62 -37.30 -9.88 7.01
C ASP A 62 -37.53 -8.56 7.79
N LEU A 63 -37.29 -7.40 7.16
CA LEU A 63 -37.66 -6.08 7.71
C LEU A 63 -39.17 -5.84 7.69
N ILE A 64 -39.88 -6.47 6.75
CA ILE A 64 -41.29 -6.23 6.47
C ILE A 64 -42.15 -6.51 7.70
N ASN A 65 -42.76 -5.45 8.25
CA ASN A 65 -43.82 -5.59 9.22
C ASN A 65 -45.19 -5.58 8.54
N TYR A 66 -45.72 -6.77 8.32
CA TYR A 66 -47.00 -6.98 7.65
C TYR A 66 -48.19 -6.37 8.41
N ASP A 67 -48.09 -6.09 9.71
CA ASP A 67 -49.17 -5.40 10.46
C ASP A 67 -49.40 -3.98 9.94
N HIS A 68 -48.35 -3.34 9.40
CA HIS A 68 -48.39 -1.98 8.88
C HIS A 68 -48.67 -1.89 7.37
N ILE A 69 -48.82 -3.00 6.67
CA ILE A 69 -49.06 -3.06 5.21
C ILE A 69 -50.54 -3.36 4.95
N ASP A 70 -51.16 -2.75 3.93
CA ASP A 70 -52.57 -2.97 3.59
C ASP A 70 -52.77 -3.91 2.39
N GLY A 71 -51.73 -4.15 1.61
CA GLY A 71 -51.72 -5.12 0.52
C GLY A 71 -50.31 -5.32 -0.05
N VAL A 72 -50.09 -6.42 -0.78
CA VAL A 72 -48.77 -6.81 -1.30
C VAL A 72 -48.82 -7.09 -2.80
N ILE A 73 -47.91 -6.48 -3.57
CA ILE A 73 -47.64 -6.84 -4.96
C ILE A 73 -46.27 -7.52 -5.01
N VAL A 74 -46.15 -8.70 -5.62
CA VAL A 74 -44.91 -9.49 -5.56
C VAL A 74 -44.51 -10.06 -6.92
N PHE A 75 -43.22 -9.95 -7.22
CA PHE A 75 -42.54 -10.66 -8.32
C PHE A 75 -41.83 -11.89 -7.75
N LEU A 76 -42.61 -12.89 -7.32
CA LEU A 76 -42.14 -14.01 -6.50
C LEU A 76 -41.10 -14.85 -7.24
N LYS A 77 -41.35 -15.20 -8.51
CA LYS A 77 -40.42 -16.01 -9.31
C LYS A 77 -39.18 -15.22 -9.73
N GLY A 78 -39.26 -13.89 -9.75
CA GLY A 78 -38.15 -12.98 -9.97
C GLY A 78 -37.18 -12.83 -8.79
N LEU A 79 -37.57 -13.26 -7.57
CA LEU A 79 -36.68 -13.19 -6.41
C LEU A 79 -35.56 -14.24 -6.50
N ASN A 80 -34.36 -13.87 -6.04
CA ASN A 80 -33.20 -14.76 -6.08
C ASN A 80 -33.20 -15.78 -4.92
N GLY A 81 -33.25 -17.07 -5.27
CA GLY A 81 -33.12 -18.20 -4.33
C GLY A 81 -34.43 -18.94 -4.07
N MET A 82 -34.46 -20.25 -4.33
CA MET A 82 -35.68 -21.07 -4.19
C MET A 82 -36.20 -21.07 -2.75
N ASP A 83 -35.32 -21.19 -1.76
CA ASP A 83 -35.68 -21.18 -0.33
C ASP A 83 -36.33 -19.86 0.09
N LEU A 84 -35.85 -18.74 -0.46
CA LEU A 84 -36.45 -17.42 -0.22
C LEU A 84 -37.85 -17.34 -0.84
N GLN A 85 -37.99 -17.80 -2.09
CA GLN A 85 -39.29 -17.82 -2.78
C GLN A 85 -40.31 -18.65 -1.99
N GLU A 86 -39.92 -19.83 -1.48
CA GLU A 86 -40.78 -20.67 -0.65
C GLU A 86 -41.13 -19.97 0.69
N LYS A 87 -40.13 -19.40 1.37
CA LYS A 87 -40.30 -18.68 2.65
C LYS A 87 -41.27 -17.50 2.51
N ILE A 88 -41.11 -16.69 1.45
CA ILE A 88 -42.00 -15.54 1.18
C ILE A 88 -43.38 -16.04 0.75
N GLY A 89 -43.46 -17.03 -0.13
CA GLY A 89 -44.72 -17.62 -0.58
C GLY A 89 -45.57 -18.13 0.59
N LEU A 90 -44.97 -18.83 1.55
CA LEU A 90 -45.64 -19.29 2.77
C LEU A 90 -46.12 -18.14 3.66
N ARG A 91 -45.33 -17.07 3.79
CA ARG A 91 -45.72 -15.87 4.56
C ARG A 91 -46.90 -15.15 3.92
N LEU A 92 -46.89 -14.99 2.59
CA LEU A 92 -47.96 -14.32 1.84
C LEU A 92 -49.25 -15.15 1.83
N ALA A 93 -49.16 -16.47 1.70
CA ALA A 93 -50.32 -17.36 1.76
C ALA A 93 -51.02 -17.36 3.13
N ALA A 94 -50.29 -17.04 4.20
CA ALA A 94 -50.83 -16.92 5.56
C ALA A 94 -51.40 -15.52 5.87
N LEU A 95 -51.28 -14.57 4.95
CA LEU A 95 -51.64 -13.17 5.16
C LEU A 95 -53.16 -12.96 4.94
N ASP A 96 -53.85 -12.37 5.92
CA ASP A 96 -55.26 -11.97 5.79
C ASP A 96 -55.40 -10.59 5.11
N LYS A 97 -54.64 -10.36 4.03
CA LYS A 97 -54.60 -9.10 3.28
C LYS A 97 -54.46 -9.37 1.78
N PRO A 98 -54.88 -8.45 0.91
CA PRO A 98 -54.73 -8.58 -0.55
C PRO A 98 -53.29 -8.85 -0.98
N VAL A 99 -53.09 -9.89 -1.81
CA VAL A 99 -51.81 -10.22 -2.45
C VAL A 99 -52.02 -10.35 -3.95
N ILE A 100 -51.16 -9.74 -4.75
CA ILE A 100 -51.13 -9.86 -6.21
C ILE A 100 -49.77 -10.37 -6.65
N TYR A 101 -49.78 -11.50 -7.36
CA TYR A 101 -48.59 -12.10 -7.95
C TYR A 101 -48.43 -11.67 -9.40
N MET A 102 -47.25 -11.13 -9.73
CA MET A 102 -46.93 -10.60 -11.06
C MET A 102 -46.35 -11.68 -12.00
N ASP A 103 -45.83 -12.78 -11.45
CA ASP A 103 -45.06 -13.78 -12.19
C ASP A 103 -45.33 -15.23 -11.72
N GLU A 104 -46.45 -15.48 -11.03
CA GLU A 104 -46.84 -16.81 -10.54
C GLU A 104 -47.96 -17.43 -11.38
N PHE A 105 -47.69 -18.63 -11.91
CA PHE A 105 -48.53 -19.29 -12.91
C PHE A 105 -49.63 -20.20 -12.35
N GLU A 106 -49.66 -20.44 -11.04
CA GLU A 106 -50.58 -21.37 -10.38
C GLU A 106 -51.16 -20.74 -9.10
N GLN A 107 -52.24 -19.95 -9.23
CA GLN A 107 -53.38 -19.85 -8.29
C GLN A 107 -54.31 -18.69 -8.68
N ASP A 108 -55.62 -18.97 -8.77
CA ASP A 108 -56.74 -18.04 -9.00
C ASP A 108 -56.78 -17.18 -10.29
N GLU A 109 -58.01 -16.83 -10.70
CA GLU A 109 -58.37 -16.06 -11.91
C GLU A 109 -57.78 -14.64 -11.97
N PHE A 110 -57.01 -14.22 -10.96
CA PHE A 110 -56.53 -12.85 -10.82
C PHE A 110 -55.01 -12.72 -10.59
N ASN A 111 -54.25 -13.77 -10.90
CA ASN A 111 -52.82 -13.60 -11.17
C ASN A 111 -52.65 -12.87 -12.49
N THR A 112 -52.07 -11.68 -12.45
CA THR A 112 -51.64 -10.94 -13.63
C THR A 112 -50.39 -11.62 -14.19
N VAL A 113 -50.57 -12.79 -14.80
CA VAL A 113 -49.50 -13.50 -15.51
C VAL A 113 -49.32 -12.85 -16.86
N TYR A 114 -48.09 -12.44 -17.18
CA TYR A 114 -47.79 -11.98 -18.52
C TYR A 114 -47.84 -13.18 -19.50
N GLU A 115 -48.86 -13.25 -20.36
CA GLU A 115 -48.92 -14.27 -21.42
C GLU A 115 -47.92 -13.95 -22.54
N TYR A 116 -46.91 -14.80 -22.68
CA TYR A 116 -45.89 -14.68 -23.73
C TYR A 116 -46.42 -15.03 -25.13
N ASP A 117 -47.64 -15.54 -25.22
CA ASP A 117 -48.30 -15.92 -26.47
C ASP A 117 -48.40 -14.75 -27.44
N GLU A 118 -48.62 -13.53 -26.95
CA GLU A 118 -48.64 -12.36 -27.81
C GLU A 118 -47.24 -12.04 -28.38
N CYS A 119 -46.20 -12.19 -27.56
CA CYS A 119 -44.82 -11.98 -28.02
C CYS A 119 -44.40 -13.03 -29.07
N THR A 120 -44.67 -14.31 -28.82
CA THR A 120 -44.37 -15.38 -29.77
C THR A 120 -45.19 -15.25 -31.05
N ARG A 121 -46.49 -14.89 -30.92
CA ARG A 121 -47.38 -14.64 -32.06
C ARG A 121 -46.85 -13.52 -32.95
N ILE A 122 -46.46 -12.38 -32.38
CA ILE A 122 -45.93 -11.23 -33.11
C ILE A 122 -44.62 -11.61 -33.83
N ALA A 123 -43.69 -12.31 -33.15
CA ALA A 123 -42.43 -12.75 -33.75
C ALA A 123 -42.64 -13.73 -34.93
N VAL A 124 -43.47 -14.75 -34.73
CA VAL A 124 -43.77 -15.76 -35.75
C VAL A 124 -44.57 -15.17 -36.91
N GLU A 125 -45.56 -14.34 -36.61
CA GLU A 125 -46.36 -13.65 -37.63
C GLU A 125 -45.48 -12.79 -38.53
N HIS A 126 -44.49 -12.09 -37.96
CA HIS A 126 -43.56 -11.26 -38.72
C HIS A 126 -42.77 -12.11 -39.74
N ILE A 127 -42.10 -13.19 -39.31
CA ILE A 127 -41.33 -14.02 -40.25
C ILE A 127 -42.22 -14.72 -41.28
N ALA A 128 -43.44 -15.12 -40.90
CA ALA A 128 -44.36 -15.79 -41.80
C ALA A 128 -44.91 -14.86 -42.88
N LYS A 129 -45.37 -13.65 -42.49
CA LYS A 129 -46.10 -12.74 -43.38
C LYS A 129 -45.19 -11.76 -44.12
N VAL A 130 -44.12 -11.29 -43.47
CA VAL A 130 -43.20 -10.31 -44.06
C VAL A 130 -42.13 -10.99 -44.89
N HIS A 131 -41.53 -12.06 -44.35
CA HIS A 131 -40.40 -12.77 -44.98
C HIS A 131 -40.81 -14.06 -45.71
N GLY A 132 -42.03 -14.53 -45.52
CA GLY A 132 -42.54 -15.73 -46.21
C GLY A 132 -41.90 -17.05 -45.74
N VAL A 133 -41.23 -17.05 -44.59
CA VAL A 133 -40.49 -18.22 -44.05
C VAL A 133 -41.39 -19.44 -43.94
N LYS A 134 -40.89 -20.59 -44.41
CA LYS A 134 -41.53 -21.92 -44.34
C LYS A 134 -40.72 -22.93 -43.54
N THR A 135 -39.41 -22.77 -43.46
CA THR A 135 -38.53 -23.61 -42.63
C THR A 135 -37.70 -22.74 -41.70
N ALA A 136 -37.78 -22.99 -40.38
CA ALA A 136 -37.04 -22.23 -39.38
C ALA A 136 -36.27 -23.15 -38.41
N ALA A 137 -35.24 -22.61 -37.77
CA ALA A 137 -34.66 -23.21 -36.56
C ALA A 137 -35.20 -22.52 -35.30
N TYR A 138 -35.27 -23.25 -34.20
CA TYR A 138 -35.62 -22.73 -32.89
C TYR A 138 -34.42 -22.86 -31.94
N VAL A 139 -34.08 -21.79 -31.23
CA VAL A 139 -33.03 -21.80 -30.21
C VAL A 139 -33.65 -21.43 -28.86
N GLY A 140 -33.91 -22.46 -28.05
CA GLY A 140 -34.49 -22.35 -26.72
C GLY A 140 -33.50 -22.05 -25.60
N GLY A 141 -34.01 -21.88 -24.37
CA GLY A 141 -33.23 -21.72 -23.15
C GLY A 141 -33.05 -23.04 -22.39
N HIS A 142 -32.75 -22.95 -21.09
CA HIS A 142 -32.41 -24.10 -20.26
C HIS A 142 -33.54 -25.13 -20.23
N ARG A 143 -33.24 -26.38 -20.61
CA ARG A 143 -34.24 -27.46 -20.81
C ARG A 143 -35.05 -27.75 -19.55
N ASP A 144 -34.44 -27.70 -18.37
CA ASP A 144 -35.08 -28.04 -17.10
C ASP A 144 -35.92 -26.91 -16.47
N ARG A 145 -35.94 -25.71 -17.07
CA ARG A 145 -36.73 -24.58 -16.56
C ARG A 145 -38.10 -24.56 -17.23
N GLU A 146 -39.15 -24.65 -16.42
CA GLU A 146 -40.54 -24.65 -16.88
C GLU A 146 -40.88 -23.44 -17.77
N TYR A 147 -40.34 -22.27 -17.43
CA TYR A 147 -40.43 -21.04 -18.22
C TYR A 147 -40.08 -21.24 -19.71
N TYR A 148 -38.89 -21.77 -20.00
CA TYR A 148 -38.43 -21.97 -21.39
C TYR A 148 -39.18 -23.09 -22.10
N GLN A 149 -39.71 -24.08 -21.36
CA GLN A 149 -40.57 -25.10 -21.94
C GLN A 149 -41.92 -24.53 -22.41
N ARG A 150 -42.54 -23.66 -21.62
CA ARG A 150 -43.79 -22.97 -21.98
C ARG A 150 -43.58 -22.02 -23.16
N LEU A 151 -42.50 -21.23 -23.14
CA LEU A 151 -42.16 -20.33 -24.25
C LEU A 151 -41.93 -21.11 -25.56
N ARG A 152 -41.21 -22.24 -25.51
CA ARG A 152 -41.05 -23.15 -26.64
C ARG A 152 -42.41 -23.66 -27.14
N LYS A 153 -43.27 -24.15 -26.25
CA LYS A 153 -44.62 -24.64 -26.61
C LYS A 153 -45.43 -23.57 -27.35
N SER A 154 -45.38 -22.32 -26.87
CA SER A 154 -46.04 -21.18 -27.50
C SER A 154 -45.50 -20.90 -28.91
N PHE A 155 -44.17 -20.85 -29.07
CA PHE A 155 -43.54 -20.67 -30.39
C PHE A 155 -43.96 -21.73 -31.40
N PHE A 156 -43.90 -23.01 -31.03
CA PHE A 156 -44.29 -24.11 -31.92
C PHE A 156 -45.78 -24.05 -32.30
N ALA A 157 -46.66 -23.72 -31.34
CA ALA A 157 -48.09 -23.57 -31.63
C ALA A 157 -48.37 -22.42 -32.63
N GLN A 158 -47.66 -21.30 -32.53
CA GLN A 158 -47.78 -20.21 -33.50
C GLN A 158 -47.17 -20.58 -34.85
N MET A 159 -46.03 -21.27 -34.88
CA MET A 159 -45.40 -21.73 -36.13
C MET A 159 -46.29 -22.69 -36.91
N ASP A 160 -46.94 -23.64 -36.23
CA ASP A 160 -47.92 -24.55 -36.83
C ASP A 160 -49.08 -23.78 -37.47
N LYS A 161 -49.60 -22.73 -36.80
CA LYS A 161 -50.69 -21.89 -37.30
C LYS A 161 -50.32 -21.15 -38.59
N TYR A 162 -49.06 -20.78 -38.76
CA TYR A 162 -48.54 -20.08 -39.94
C TYR A 162 -47.90 -20.99 -40.98
N GLY A 163 -47.85 -22.30 -40.73
CA GLY A 163 -47.29 -23.30 -41.64
C GLY A 163 -45.76 -23.23 -41.75
N ILE A 164 -45.07 -22.91 -40.64
CA ILE A 164 -43.61 -22.94 -40.53
C ILE A 164 -43.20 -24.28 -39.92
N THR A 165 -42.28 -24.98 -40.56
CA THR A 165 -41.74 -26.27 -40.07
C THR A 165 -40.39 -26.07 -39.39
N VAL A 166 -40.22 -26.67 -38.21
CA VAL A 166 -38.92 -26.77 -37.51
C VAL A 166 -38.49 -28.25 -37.51
N PRO A 167 -37.51 -28.63 -38.34
CA PRO A 167 -36.95 -29.99 -38.32
C PRO A 167 -36.41 -30.36 -36.94
N GLU A 168 -36.51 -31.64 -36.54
CA GLU A 168 -36.04 -32.10 -35.20
C GLU A 168 -34.55 -31.79 -34.97
N ASN A 169 -33.73 -31.81 -36.01
CA ASN A 169 -32.31 -31.46 -35.94
C ASN A 169 -32.02 -29.95 -35.91
N LEU A 170 -33.05 -29.10 -35.94
CA LEU A 170 -32.99 -27.64 -35.86
C LEU A 170 -33.79 -27.07 -34.67
N ASP A 171 -34.22 -27.92 -33.73
CA ASP A 171 -34.80 -27.56 -32.44
C ASP A 171 -33.73 -27.67 -31.34
N PHE A 172 -33.11 -26.54 -31.01
CA PHE A 172 -32.00 -26.45 -30.09
C PHE A 172 -32.44 -25.99 -28.70
N TYR A 173 -31.74 -26.46 -27.66
CA TYR A 173 -31.79 -25.91 -26.32
C TYR A 173 -30.44 -25.25 -26.01
N GLY A 174 -30.45 -24.05 -25.45
CA GLY A 174 -29.26 -23.33 -24.99
C GLY A 174 -29.18 -23.29 -23.47
N ASN A 175 -27.97 -23.28 -22.90
CA ASN A 175 -27.75 -23.21 -21.45
C ASN A 175 -27.67 -21.76 -20.92
N GLY A 176 -28.36 -20.79 -21.55
CA GLY A 176 -28.22 -19.37 -21.19
C GLY A 176 -26.87 -18.79 -21.62
N LEU A 177 -26.16 -18.09 -20.72
CA LEU A 177 -24.83 -17.50 -20.98
C LEU A 177 -23.74 -18.53 -21.35
N ASP A 178 -23.93 -19.81 -21.01
CA ASP A 178 -22.98 -20.90 -21.22
C ASP A 178 -23.36 -21.84 -22.37
N GLY A 179 -24.25 -21.41 -23.27
CA GLY A 179 -24.67 -22.20 -24.42
C GLY A 179 -23.53 -22.40 -25.44
N ASP A 180 -23.37 -23.62 -25.97
CA ASP A 180 -22.49 -23.87 -27.11
C ASP A 180 -23.16 -23.43 -28.42
N TYR A 181 -23.23 -22.10 -28.59
CA TYR A 181 -23.80 -21.47 -29.79
C TYR A 181 -22.99 -21.77 -31.05
N GLY A 182 -21.71 -22.17 -30.90
CA GLY A 182 -20.87 -22.62 -32.00
C GLY A 182 -21.37 -23.94 -32.59
N ALA A 183 -21.62 -24.93 -31.73
CA ALA A 183 -22.20 -26.20 -32.16
C ALA A 183 -23.60 -26.05 -32.78
N ILE A 184 -24.42 -25.14 -32.25
CA ILE A 184 -25.73 -24.79 -32.81
C ILE A 184 -25.57 -24.25 -34.24
N ALA A 185 -24.64 -23.32 -34.48
CA ALA A 185 -24.36 -22.79 -35.81
C ALA A 185 -23.83 -23.86 -36.78
N ASP A 186 -22.92 -24.73 -36.33
CA ASP A 186 -22.38 -25.84 -37.13
C ASP A 186 -23.47 -26.84 -37.54
N ALA A 187 -24.40 -27.15 -36.63
CA ALA A 187 -25.54 -28.02 -36.91
C ALA A 187 -26.49 -27.41 -37.95
N MET A 188 -26.79 -26.10 -37.85
CA MET A 188 -27.61 -25.40 -38.84
C MET A 188 -26.98 -25.43 -40.24
N ILE A 189 -25.67 -25.20 -40.35
CA ILE A 189 -24.97 -25.23 -41.64
C ILE A 189 -24.96 -26.65 -42.21
N SER A 190 -24.69 -27.66 -41.37
CA SER A 190 -24.63 -29.06 -41.78
C SER A 190 -25.97 -29.61 -42.28
N ALA A 191 -27.09 -29.08 -41.75
CA ALA A 191 -28.44 -29.42 -42.15
C ALA A 191 -28.89 -28.76 -43.47
N GLY A 192 -28.12 -27.78 -43.98
CA GLY A 192 -28.59 -26.79 -44.94
C GLY A 192 -29.32 -25.65 -44.20
N LEU A 193 -28.85 -24.42 -44.37
CA LEU A 193 -29.34 -23.26 -43.63
C LEU A 193 -30.87 -23.11 -43.75
N PRO A 194 -31.61 -22.96 -42.63
CA PRO A 194 -33.03 -22.66 -42.67
C PRO A 194 -33.27 -21.21 -43.15
N GLU A 195 -34.51 -20.89 -43.51
CA GLU A 195 -34.85 -19.55 -43.99
C GLU A 195 -34.87 -18.51 -42.87
N GLY A 196 -35.02 -18.94 -41.61
CA GLY A 196 -34.90 -18.06 -40.44
C GLY A 196 -34.64 -18.81 -39.13
N VAL A 197 -34.22 -18.05 -38.10
CA VAL A 197 -34.00 -18.55 -36.73
C VAL A 197 -34.84 -17.75 -35.75
N LEU A 198 -35.59 -18.45 -34.90
CA LEU A 198 -36.31 -17.89 -33.77
C LEU A 198 -35.60 -18.25 -32.46
N CYS A 199 -35.11 -17.23 -31.76
CA CYS A 199 -34.42 -17.38 -30.49
C CYS A 199 -35.33 -17.01 -29.33
N CYS A 200 -35.26 -17.77 -28.23
CA CYS A 200 -36.06 -17.52 -27.03
C CYS A 200 -35.66 -16.28 -26.23
N SER A 201 -34.54 -15.65 -26.57
CA SER A 201 -33.99 -14.44 -25.97
C SER A 201 -33.16 -13.67 -27.00
N ASP A 202 -32.99 -12.38 -26.76
CA ASP A 202 -32.12 -11.50 -27.55
C ASP A 202 -30.65 -11.90 -27.43
N TYR A 203 -30.22 -12.35 -26.24
CA TYR A 203 -28.88 -12.89 -26.06
C TYR A 203 -28.61 -14.10 -26.97
N ALA A 204 -29.54 -15.06 -27.00
CA ALA A 204 -29.39 -16.21 -27.90
C ALA A 204 -29.37 -15.77 -29.37
N ALA A 205 -30.15 -14.74 -29.76
CA ALA A 205 -30.08 -14.18 -31.11
C ALA A 205 -28.71 -13.58 -31.43
N VAL A 206 -28.16 -12.73 -30.56
CA VAL A 206 -26.84 -12.11 -30.77
C VAL A 206 -25.72 -13.16 -30.80
N SER A 207 -25.76 -14.15 -29.90
CA SER A 207 -24.78 -15.24 -29.86
C SER A 207 -24.81 -16.09 -31.14
N VAL A 208 -26.01 -16.44 -31.63
CA VAL A 208 -26.17 -17.16 -32.90
C VAL A 208 -25.67 -16.32 -34.08
N ILE A 209 -26.00 -15.02 -34.14
CA ILE A 209 -25.51 -14.11 -35.18
C ILE A 209 -23.96 -14.07 -35.19
N GLY A 210 -23.34 -13.94 -34.03
CA GLY A 210 -21.88 -13.91 -33.89
C GLY A 210 -21.22 -15.21 -34.37
N GLU A 211 -21.78 -16.36 -34.02
CA GLU A 211 -21.23 -17.67 -34.42
C GLU A 211 -21.46 -18.01 -35.90
N LEU A 212 -22.59 -17.59 -36.48
CA LEU A 212 -22.85 -17.68 -37.91
C LEU A 212 -21.90 -16.78 -38.72
N ALA A 213 -21.64 -15.55 -38.25
CA ALA A 213 -20.71 -14.63 -38.90
C ALA A 213 -19.28 -15.20 -38.95
N LYS A 214 -18.79 -15.84 -37.87
CA LYS A 214 -17.49 -16.55 -37.85
C LYS A 214 -17.38 -17.65 -38.91
N ARG A 215 -18.50 -18.18 -39.38
CA ARG A 215 -18.62 -19.24 -40.39
C ARG A 215 -18.97 -18.69 -41.78
N ASN A 216 -18.83 -17.39 -41.99
CA ASN A 216 -19.15 -16.67 -43.23
C ASN A 216 -20.62 -16.76 -43.66
N VAL A 217 -21.54 -16.97 -42.72
CA VAL A 217 -22.98 -16.85 -42.97
C VAL A 217 -23.41 -15.43 -42.63
N ARG A 218 -24.00 -14.72 -43.59
CA ARG A 218 -24.42 -13.32 -43.43
C ARG A 218 -25.85 -13.25 -42.89
N VAL A 219 -26.05 -12.37 -41.93
CA VAL A 219 -27.38 -12.02 -41.39
C VAL A 219 -27.62 -10.55 -41.71
N PRO A 220 -28.70 -10.18 -42.43
CA PRO A 220 -29.85 -11.00 -42.81
C PRO A 220 -29.75 -11.72 -44.18
N GLU A 221 -28.68 -11.52 -44.98
CA GLU A 221 -28.70 -11.89 -46.41
C GLU A 221 -28.77 -13.39 -46.70
N ASP A 222 -28.12 -14.22 -45.88
CA ASP A 222 -28.12 -15.67 -46.04
C ASP A 222 -29.15 -16.35 -45.10
N ILE A 223 -29.46 -15.73 -43.96
CA ILE A 223 -30.44 -16.20 -42.97
C ILE A 223 -30.92 -15.04 -42.10
N ILE A 224 -32.23 -14.97 -41.80
CA ILE A 224 -32.77 -14.00 -40.84
C ILE A 224 -32.75 -14.55 -39.42
N VAL A 225 -32.49 -13.69 -38.43
CA VAL A 225 -32.50 -14.06 -37.01
C VAL A 225 -33.39 -13.10 -36.23
N ILE A 226 -34.30 -13.65 -35.42
CA ILE A 226 -35.21 -12.88 -34.57
C ILE A 226 -35.09 -13.33 -33.12
N GLY A 227 -34.91 -12.35 -32.23
CA GLY A 227 -34.98 -12.54 -30.78
C GLY A 227 -36.42 -12.48 -30.26
N CYS A 228 -36.58 -12.87 -29.00
CA CYS A 228 -37.86 -12.77 -28.31
C CYS A 228 -37.61 -12.20 -26.92
N CYS A 229 -38.27 -11.08 -26.61
CA CYS A 229 -38.09 -10.31 -25.38
C CYS A 229 -36.81 -9.48 -25.38
N ARG A 230 -36.95 -8.21 -25.78
CA ARG A 230 -35.90 -7.18 -25.85
C ARG A 230 -35.22 -6.79 -24.52
N ASN A 231 -35.20 -7.63 -23.48
CA ASN A 231 -34.74 -7.24 -22.14
C ASN A 231 -33.99 -8.34 -21.34
N GLU A 232 -33.44 -9.39 -21.97
CA GLU A 232 -32.58 -10.37 -21.27
C GLU A 232 -31.33 -10.78 -22.09
N PRO A 233 -30.08 -10.50 -21.63
CA PRO A 233 -29.57 -9.35 -20.88
C PRO A 233 -28.75 -8.40 -21.78
N TYR A 234 -28.39 -7.25 -21.22
CA TYR A 234 -27.54 -6.17 -21.76
C TYR A 234 -28.29 -5.11 -22.57
N GLU A 235 -28.60 -4.04 -21.84
CA GLU A 235 -29.14 -2.74 -22.25
C GLU A 235 -28.23 -1.95 -23.21
N SER A 236 -27.60 -2.64 -24.16
CA SER A 236 -26.90 -2.01 -25.27
C SER A 236 -27.96 -1.35 -26.17
N ARG A 237 -28.02 -0.02 -26.14
CA ARG A 237 -28.75 0.77 -27.15
C ARG A 237 -28.00 0.78 -28.49
N THR A 238 -26.85 0.12 -28.55
CA THR A 238 -25.96 0.01 -29.70
C THR A 238 -26.22 -1.19 -30.63
N LEU A 239 -26.79 -2.30 -30.13
CA LEU A 239 -27.14 -3.47 -30.94
C LEU A 239 -28.62 -3.45 -31.37
N ASN A 240 -28.85 -3.26 -32.66
CA ASN A 240 -30.19 -3.08 -33.23
C ASN A 240 -30.65 -4.37 -33.92
N ILE A 241 -30.92 -5.44 -33.15
CA ILE A 241 -31.47 -6.70 -33.66
C ILE A 241 -33.01 -6.65 -33.73
N SER A 242 -33.59 -7.49 -34.58
CA SER A 242 -35.04 -7.59 -34.74
C SER A 242 -35.58 -8.48 -33.62
N SER A 243 -36.54 -7.96 -32.85
CA SER A 243 -37.07 -8.64 -31.68
C SER A 243 -38.49 -8.16 -31.36
N VAL A 244 -39.09 -8.71 -30.31
CA VAL A 244 -40.37 -8.27 -29.75
C VAL A 244 -40.13 -7.63 -28.38
N GLU A 245 -40.59 -6.40 -28.24
CA GLU A 245 -40.50 -5.62 -27.02
C GLU A 245 -41.75 -5.87 -26.16
N ARG A 246 -41.50 -6.10 -24.86
CA ARG A 246 -42.56 -6.31 -23.87
C ARG A 246 -42.96 -4.97 -23.28
N ASP A 247 -44.24 -4.66 -23.28
CA ASP A 247 -44.79 -3.47 -22.64
C ASP A 247 -45.34 -3.84 -21.24
N PRO A 248 -44.78 -3.29 -20.14
CA PRO A 248 -45.28 -3.56 -18.79
C PRO A 248 -46.65 -2.92 -18.51
N SER A 249 -47.17 -2.04 -19.37
CA SER A 249 -48.33 -1.20 -19.07
C SER A 249 -49.57 -1.99 -18.69
N VAL A 250 -49.98 -2.97 -19.50
CA VAL A 250 -51.23 -3.71 -19.25
C VAL A 250 -51.16 -4.47 -17.92
N ILE A 251 -50.08 -5.21 -17.70
CA ILE A 251 -49.90 -6.03 -16.50
C ILE A 251 -49.79 -5.16 -15.24
N SER A 252 -49.04 -4.05 -15.30
CA SER A 252 -48.81 -3.16 -14.17
C SER A 252 -50.03 -2.31 -13.80
N ILE A 253 -50.76 -1.78 -14.78
CA ILE A 253 -52.01 -1.04 -14.54
C ILE A 253 -53.04 -1.98 -13.90
N ASN A 254 -53.21 -3.18 -14.43
CA ASN A 254 -54.18 -4.15 -13.91
C ASN A 254 -53.84 -4.60 -12.49
N ALA A 255 -52.57 -4.89 -12.21
CA ALA A 255 -52.12 -5.22 -10.85
C ALA A 255 -52.42 -4.07 -9.86
N ALA A 256 -52.07 -2.84 -10.21
CA ALA A 256 -52.31 -1.70 -9.33
C ALA A 256 -53.82 -1.41 -9.13
N ARG A 257 -54.61 -1.42 -10.20
CA ARG A 257 -56.08 -1.21 -10.13
C ARG A 257 -56.77 -2.31 -9.36
N HIS A 258 -56.35 -3.55 -9.52
CA HIS A 258 -56.89 -4.65 -8.75
C HIS A 258 -56.53 -4.52 -7.26
N MET A 259 -55.29 -4.13 -6.95
CA MET A 259 -54.89 -3.83 -5.56
C MET A 259 -55.74 -2.71 -4.96
N ILE A 260 -55.98 -1.62 -5.72
CA ILE A 260 -56.83 -0.51 -5.29
C ILE A 260 -58.26 -1.00 -5.01
N ALA A 261 -58.82 -1.82 -5.91
CA ALA A 261 -60.15 -2.39 -5.76
C ALA A 261 -60.28 -3.25 -4.50
N LEU A 262 -59.30 -4.14 -4.25
CA LEU A 262 -59.27 -5.00 -3.07
C LEU A 262 -59.14 -4.21 -1.77
N VAL A 263 -58.24 -3.22 -1.71
CA VAL A 263 -57.98 -2.43 -0.50
C VAL A 263 -59.11 -1.43 -0.20
N LYS A 264 -59.72 -0.81 -1.23
CA LYS A 264 -60.83 0.14 -1.04
C LYS A 264 -62.21 -0.52 -1.03
N GLY A 265 -62.31 -1.80 -1.37
CA GLY A 265 -63.59 -2.50 -1.54
C GLY A 265 -64.42 -1.95 -2.71
N THR A 266 -63.77 -1.55 -3.81
CA THR A 266 -64.44 -1.08 -5.04
C THR A 266 -64.42 -2.16 -6.13
N GLU A 267 -65.20 -1.97 -7.20
CA GLU A 267 -65.19 -2.88 -8.35
C GLU A 267 -63.87 -2.76 -9.13
N TYR A 268 -63.36 -3.89 -9.63
CA TYR A 268 -62.15 -3.94 -10.45
C TYR A 268 -62.48 -3.60 -11.91
N ASP A 269 -61.81 -2.58 -12.44
CA ASP A 269 -61.94 -2.12 -13.84
C ASP A 269 -60.67 -2.49 -14.64
N PRO A 270 -60.69 -3.57 -15.45
CA PRO A 270 -59.53 -4.02 -16.19
C PRO A 270 -59.19 -3.07 -17.34
N TYR A 271 -57.89 -2.81 -17.50
CA TYR A 271 -57.33 -2.09 -18.62
C TYR A 271 -57.00 -3.04 -19.77
N GLU A 272 -57.55 -2.75 -20.95
CA GLU A 272 -57.24 -3.42 -22.21
C GLU A 272 -56.27 -2.57 -23.04
N GLY A 273 -55.18 -3.17 -23.53
CA GLY A 273 -54.16 -2.50 -24.34
C GLY A 273 -53.23 -3.49 -25.03
N ALA A 274 -52.34 -2.99 -25.88
CA ALA A 274 -51.29 -3.83 -26.47
C ALA A 274 -50.27 -4.19 -25.39
N SER A 275 -49.97 -5.48 -25.24
CA SER A 275 -48.95 -5.95 -24.29
C SER A 275 -47.56 -6.06 -24.92
N ALA A 276 -47.44 -6.11 -26.24
CA ALA A 276 -46.15 -6.24 -26.92
C ALA A 276 -46.13 -5.54 -28.29
N GLU A 277 -44.94 -5.17 -28.76
CA GLU A 277 -44.72 -4.56 -30.07
C GLU A 277 -43.53 -5.21 -30.81
N PHE A 278 -43.62 -5.35 -32.13
CA PHE A 278 -42.49 -5.80 -32.93
C PHE A 278 -41.51 -4.65 -33.19
N TYR A 279 -40.25 -4.87 -32.89
CA TYR A 279 -39.19 -3.91 -33.10
C TYR A 279 -38.35 -4.28 -34.34
N ASN A 280 -38.38 -3.41 -35.36
CA ASN A 280 -37.65 -3.60 -36.62
C ASN A 280 -36.16 -3.27 -36.48
N GLY A 281 -35.35 -4.30 -36.22
CA GLY A 281 -33.88 -4.22 -36.26
C GLY A 281 -33.28 -4.67 -37.59
N PHE A 282 -31.96 -4.85 -37.62
CA PHE A 282 -31.20 -5.19 -38.83
C PHE A 282 -31.18 -6.70 -39.12
N SER A 283 -31.33 -7.54 -38.10
CA SER A 283 -31.14 -9.00 -38.22
C SER A 283 -32.20 -9.74 -39.05
N CYS A 284 -33.33 -9.11 -39.36
CA CYS A 284 -34.32 -9.62 -40.33
C CYS A 284 -34.35 -8.82 -41.63
N GLY A 285 -33.59 -7.72 -41.74
CA GLY A 285 -33.56 -6.86 -42.92
C GLY A 285 -34.71 -5.86 -43.07
N CYS A 286 -35.70 -5.83 -42.15
CA CYS A 286 -36.78 -4.83 -42.18
C CYS A 286 -36.39 -3.46 -41.63
N GLY A 287 -35.41 -3.38 -40.72
CA GLY A 287 -34.94 -2.12 -40.15
C GLY A 287 -34.04 -1.34 -41.12
N SER A 288 -34.21 -0.02 -41.17
CA SER A 288 -33.32 0.90 -41.91
C SER A 288 -32.23 1.46 -40.99
N LEU A 289 -31.01 1.66 -41.52
CA LEU A 289 -29.89 2.24 -40.77
C LEU A 289 -30.17 3.71 -40.40
N ASP A 290 -30.72 3.96 -39.22
CA ASP A 290 -30.93 5.31 -38.67
C ASP A 290 -29.63 5.79 -38.00
N ILE A 291 -28.71 6.29 -38.83
CA ILE A 291 -27.41 6.77 -38.37
C ILE A 291 -27.55 7.89 -37.31
N PRO A 292 -28.44 8.88 -37.43
CA PRO A 292 -28.66 9.86 -36.36
C PRO A 292 -29.00 9.23 -35.02
N ARG A 293 -29.97 8.31 -34.97
CA ARG A 293 -30.39 7.64 -33.74
C ARG A 293 -29.30 6.72 -33.17
N LEU A 294 -28.61 5.96 -34.03
CA LEU A 294 -27.47 5.13 -33.62
C LEU A 294 -26.28 5.96 -33.18
N SER A 295 -26.04 7.11 -33.80
CA SER A 295 -25.00 8.05 -33.40
C SER A 295 -25.33 8.73 -32.09
N GLU A 296 -26.60 9.02 -31.82
CA GLU A 296 -27.05 9.54 -30.52
C GLU A 296 -26.94 8.48 -29.42
N ALA A 297 -27.38 7.24 -29.68
CA ALA A 297 -27.21 6.12 -28.76
C ALA A 297 -25.73 5.81 -28.48
N ALA A 298 -24.91 5.69 -29.55
CA ALA A 298 -23.48 5.50 -29.44
C ALA A 298 -22.80 6.69 -28.78
N ARG A 299 -23.22 7.93 -29.03
CA ARG A 299 -22.71 9.12 -28.35
C ARG A 299 -23.07 9.12 -26.86
N ASN A 300 -24.29 8.74 -26.49
CA ASN A 300 -24.70 8.62 -25.09
C ASN A 300 -23.96 7.48 -24.37
N GLU A 301 -23.58 6.41 -25.08
CA GLU A 301 -22.72 5.34 -24.55
C GLU A 301 -21.21 5.69 -24.59
N SER A 302 -20.77 6.55 -25.51
CA SER A 302 -19.34 6.90 -25.75
C SER A 302 -18.92 8.21 -25.09
N LEU A 303 -19.86 9.07 -24.68
CA LEU A 303 -19.57 10.21 -23.83
C LEU A 303 -19.48 9.70 -22.38
N PRO A 304 -18.36 9.97 -21.68
CA PRO A 304 -18.33 9.89 -20.21
C PRO A 304 -19.32 10.87 -19.53
N TYR A 305 -19.95 11.73 -20.35
CA TYR A 305 -20.75 12.89 -20.02
C TYR A 305 -22.11 12.79 -20.74
N GLY A 306 -22.85 11.73 -20.50
CA GLY A 306 -24.28 11.67 -20.81
C GLY A 306 -24.94 10.87 -19.70
N ALA A 307 -25.44 11.57 -18.67
CA ALA A 307 -25.36 11.23 -17.22
C ALA A 307 -24.16 11.91 -16.47
N ASP A 308 -23.55 12.92 -17.09
CA ASP A 308 -23.16 14.27 -16.63
C ASP A 308 -22.60 14.56 -15.22
N GLY A 309 -21.91 13.60 -14.61
CA GLY A 309 -21.01 13.90 -13.48
C GLY A 309 -20.63 12.69 -12.67
N PHE A 310 -21.45 11.64 -12.76
CA PHE A 310 -21.29 10.44 -11.95
C PHE A 310 -19.92 9.80 -12.16
N PHE A 311 -19.52 9.40 -13.37
CA PHE A 311 -18.26 8.67 -13.59
C PHE A 311 -16.98 9.50 -13.42
N SER A 312 -17.01 10.82 -13.65
CA SER A 312 -15.80 11.66 -13.47
C SER A 312 -15.58 12.07 -12.01
N SER A 313 -16.65 12.42 -11.29
CA SER A 313 -16.57 12.79 -9.86
C SER A 313 -16.55 11.57 -8.93
N TYR A 314 -16.97 10.39 -9.42
CA TYR A 314 -16.90 9.12 -8.68
C TYR A 314 -15.51 8.54 -8.52
N ASN A 315 -14.57 8.85 -9.43
CA ASN A 315 -13.22 8.27 -9.38
C ASN A 315 -12.56 8.49 -8.00
N TYR A 316 -12.94 9.58 -7.32
CA TYR A 316 -12.44 9.93 -5.99
C TYR A 316 -13.39 9.59 -4.85
N MET A 317 -14.66 9.21 -5.10
CA MET A 317 -15.63 8.94 -4.03
C MET A 317 -15.14 7.86 -3.07
N GLN A 318 -14.60 6.77 -3.61
CA GLN A 318 -14.08 5.69 -2.78
C GLN A 318 -12.88 6.17 -1.93
N GLU A 319 -11.97 6.95 -2.52
CA GLU A 319 -10.82 7.52 -1.83
C GLU A 319 -11.25 8.50 -0.72
N GLU A 320 -12.20 9.39 -0.99
CA GLU A 320 -12.72 10.38 -0.04
C GLU A 320 -13.49 9.74 1.13
N LEU A 321 -14.36 8.76 0.83
CA LEU A 321 -15.13 8.04 1.85
C LEU A 321 -14.23 7.17 2.74
N ILE A 322 -13.22 6.50 2.17
CA ILE A 322 -12.25 5.69 2.92
C ILE A 322 -11.32 6.60 3.75
N SER A 323 -10.86 7.71 3.19
CA SER A 323 -9.97 8.66 3.87
C SER A 323 -10.67 9.53 4.92
N ALA A 324 -12.00 9.45 5.06
CA ALA A 324 -12.71 10.16 6.12
C ALA A 324 -12.11 9.81 7.51
N PRO A 325 -11.73 10.82 8.32
CA PRO A 325 -11.02 10.65 9.57
C PRO A 325 -11.90 10.06 10.67
N ASP A 326 -13.21 10.31 10.60
CA ASP A 326 -14.20 9.80 11.55
C ASP A 326 -15.54 9.48 10.86
N PHE A 327 -16.43 8.86 11.62
CA PHE A 327 -17.73 8.41 11.13
C PHE A 327 -18.66 9.58 10.74
N THR A 328 -18.53 10.73 11.39
CA THR A 328 -19.36 11.91 11.11
C THR A 328 -18.94 12.57 9.80
N ASP A 329 -17.64 12.77 9.57
CA ASP A 329 -17.11 13.25 8.28
C ASP A 329 -17.47 12.30 7.14
N PHE A 330 -17.40 10.99 7.39
CA PHE A 330 -17.84 9.98 6.44
C PHE A 330 -19.30 10.20 6.02
N LEU A 331 -20.23 10.41 6.97
CA LEU A 331 -21.64 10.66 6.64
C LEU A 331 -21.86 11.96 5.86
N TRP A 332 -21.10 13.01 6.15
CA TRP A 332 -21.15 14.25 5.37
C TRP A 332 -20.65 14.07 3.94
N LYS A 333 -19.63 13.24 3.73
CA LYS A 333 -19.18 12.88 2.38
C LYS A 333 -20.21 12.01 1.67
N VAL A 334 -20.85 11.07 2.37
CA VAL A 334 -21.99 10.31 1.82
C VAL A 334 -23.09 11.28 1.36
N ASP A 335 -23.43 12.31 2.14
CA ASP A 335 -24.40 13.36 1.76
C ASP A 335 -23.98 14.07 0.48
N TRP A 336 -22.72 14.49 0.38
CA TRP A 336 -22.20 15.17 -0.81
C TRP A 336 -22.44 14.35 -2.07
N TYR A 337 -22.12 13.05 -2.04
CA TYR A 337 -22.29 12.18 -3.19
C TYR A 337 -23.75 11.81 -3.50
N THR A 338 -24.72 12.15 -2.65
CA THR A 338 -26.14 12.02 -3.02
C THR A 338 -26.56 12.98 -4.13
N LEU A 339 -25.80 14.05 -4.38
CA LEU A 339 -26.12 15.01 -5.45
C LEU A 339 -26.15 14.39 -6.84
N TYR A 340 -25.47 13.24 -7.01
CA TYR A 340 -25.44 12.48 -8.26
C TYR A 340 -26.57 11.44 -8.37
N LEU A 341 -27.38 11.28 -7.31
CA LEU A 341 -28.57 10.44 -7.33
C LEU A 341 -29.76 11.29 -7.80
N GLU A 342 -30.03 11.27 -9.10
CA GLU A 342 -31.08 12.09 -9.71
C GLU A 342 -32.47 11.85 -9.12
N GLY A 343 -33.24 12.92 -8.91
CA GLY A 343 -34.64 12.85 -8.50
C GLY A 343 -34.89 12.51 -7.02
N LEU A 344 -33.85 12.21 -6.24
CA LEU A 344 -33.96 11.81 -4.84
C LEU A 344 -34.60 12.93 -3.98
N LYS A 345 -35.70 12.61 -3.29
CA LYS A 345 -36.43 13.52 -2.38
C LYS A 345 -36.11 13.25 -0.91
N GLY A 346 -35.80 12.00 -0.56
CA GLY A 346 -35.35 11.64 0.77
C GLY A 346 -34.48 10.38 0.80
N MET A 347 -33.59 10.31 1.78
CA MET A 347 -32.74 9.14 2.03
C MET A 347 -32.45 9.01 3.53
N TRP A 348 -32.49 7.79 4.06
CA TRP A 348 -32.20 7.48 5.46
C TRP A 348 -31.27 6.29 5.54
N ILE A 349 -30.23 6.41 6.35
CA ILE A 349 -29.37 5.29 6.73
C ILE A 349 -29.85 4.81 8.09
N CYS A 350 -30.30 3.56 8.17
CA CYS A 350 -30.78 2.94 9.41
C CYS A 350 -29.81 1.84 9.83
N LEU A 351 -29.12 2.01 10.95
CA LEU A 351 -28.09 1.08 11.42
C LEU A 351 -28.56 0.21 12.59
N ASN A 352 -28.04 -1.01 12.63
CA ASN A 352 -28.12 -1.90 13.78
C ASN A 352 -27.47 -1.26 15.01
N ASP A 353 -28.02 -1.55 16.18
CA ASP A 353 -27.55 -0.96 17.42
C ASP A 353 -26.09 -1.36 17.72
N ASN A 354 -25.28 -0.38 18.15
CA ASN A 354 -23.85 -0.54 18.44
C ASN A 354 -22.99 -1.18 17.34
N ILE A 355 -23.46 -1.21 16.08
CA ILE A 355 -22.74 -1.90 15.01
C ILE A 355 -21.35 -1.33 14.76
N MET A 356 -21.16 -0.02 14.96
CA MET A 356 -19.89 0.67 14.78
C MET A 356 -18.81 0.27 15.81
N HIS A 357 -19.22 -0.28 16.96
CA HIS A 357 -18.34 -0.64 18.09
C HIS A 357 -18.25 -2.16 18.32
N THR A 358 -18.95 -2.95 17.52
CA THR A 358 -19.05 -4.40 17.72
C THR A 358 -18.08 -5.14 16.81
N SER A 359 -17.17 -5.93 17.39
CA SER A 359 -16.17 -6.70 16.62
C SER A 359 -16.73 -7.96 15.97
N THR A 360 -17.81 -8.53 16.52
CA THR A 360 -18.51 -9.69 15.98
C THR A 360 -19.37 -9.32 14.77
N ALA A 361 -19.39 -10.17 13.75
CA ALA A 361 -20.28 -9.99 12.61
C ALA A 361 -21.74 -10.10 13.06
N VAL A 362 -22.53 -9.05 12.79
CA VAL A 362 -23.98 -9.04 12.99
C VAL A 362 -24.62 -9.45 11.68
N THR A 363 -25.48 -10.47 11.68
CA THR A 363 -26.09 -11.03 10.44
C THR A 363 -27.56 -10.63 10.27
N ASP A 364 -28.27 -10.36 11.37
CA ASP A 364 -29.68 -9.97 11.39
C ASP A 364 -29.88 -8.51 11.84
N TYR A 365 -31.12 -8.01 11.77
CA TYR A 365 -31.47 -6.69 12.29
C TYR A 365 -31.71 -6.71 13.80
N THR A 366 -31.24 -5.69 14.51
CA THR A 366 -31.50 -5.52 15.95
C THR A 366 -32.92 -5.01 16.21
N ASP A 367 -33.48 -5.27 17.40
CA ASP A 367 -34.83 -4.81 17.76
C ASP A 367 -34.95 -3.28 17.79
N THR A 368 -33.84 -2.60 18.11
CA THR A 368 -33.70 -1.14 18.04
C THR A 368 -32.77 -0.79 16.89
N MET A 369 -33.18 0.19 16.06
CA MET A 369 -32.40 0.73 14.96
C MET A 369 -32.04 2.20 15.25
N SER A 370 -30.95 2.68 14.66
CA SER A 370 -30.52 4.09 14.75
C SER A 370 -30.55 4.77 13.38
N ILE A 371 -30.82 6.08 13.33
CA ILE A 371 -30.79 6.89 12.11
C ILE A 371 -29.67 7.93 12.26
N PRO A 372 -28.40 7.55 12.03
CA PRO A 372 -27.29 8.50 12.12
C PRO A 372 -27.32 9.55 11.00
N TYR A 373 -28.04 9.29 9.91
CA TYR A 373 -28.11 10.19 8.76
C TYR A 373 -29.48 10.15 8.11
N CYS A 374 -30.00 11.33 7.80
CA CYS A 374 -31.12 11.49 6.90
C CYS A 374 -30.96 12.71 5.98
N ARG A 375 -31.58 12.64 4.81
CA ARG A 375 -31.65 13.72 3.83
C ARG A 375 -33.09 13.95 3.43
N LEU A 376 -33.51 15.21 3.42
CA LEU A 376 -34.86 15.63 3.07
C LEU A 376 -34.81 16.85 2.15
N ASN A 377 -35.49 16.78 1.00
CA ASN A 377 -35.65 17.91 0.06
C ASN A 377 -34.33 18.62 -0.32
N GLY A 378 -33.22 17.88 -0.39
CA GLY A 378 -31.92 18.40 -0.80
C GLY A 378 -30.99 18.85 0.35
N GLY A 379 -31.43 18.79 1.61
CA GLY A 379 -30.57 19.02 2.78
C GLY A 379 -30.30 17.74 3.56
N GLY A 380 -29.02 17.44 3.84
CA GLY A 380 -28.60 16.36 4.71
C GLY A 380 -28.47 16.81 6.17
N SER A 381 -28.77 15.90 7.09
CA SER A 381 -28.52 16.06 8.52
C SER A 381 -27.92 14.78 9.08
N VAL A 382 -26.82 14.93 9.80
CA VAL A 382 -26.23 13.89 10.65
C VAL A 382 -26.84 14.06 12.05
N GLU A 383 -27.60 13.05 12.50
CA GLU A 383 -28.34 13.08 13.77
C GLU A 383 -27.75 12.05 14.74
N GLU A 384 -27.01 12.51 15.76
CA GLU A 384 -26.54 11.61 16.82
C GLU A 384 -27.71 11.21 17.74
N GLY A 385 -27.87 9.89 17.96
CA GLY A 385 -28.75 9.36 19.01
C GLY A 385 -30.23 9.20 18.66
N ARG A 386 -30.64 9.42 17.40
CA ARG A 386 -32.01 9.10 16.97
C ARG A 386 -32.18 7.59 16.80
N SER A 387 -32.93 6.96 17.71
CA SER A 387 -33.25 5.53 17.65
C SER A 387 -34.76 5.26 17.58
N PHE A 388 -35.13 4.10 17.04
CA PHE A 388 -36.52 3.67 16.88
C PHE A 388 -36.64 2.14 16.91
N ASP A 389 -37.85 1.66 17.18
CA ASP A 389 -38.16 0.23 17.17
C ASP A 389 -38.20 -0.28 15.72
N ARG A 390 -37.48 -1.38 15.43
CA ARG A 390 -37.40 -1.99 14.10
C ARG A 390 -38.77 -2.29 13.49
N SER A 391 -39.76 -2.62 14.30
CA SER A 391 -41.12 -2.95 13.82
C SER A 391 -41.79 -1.79 13.05
N ILE A 392 -41.33 -0.55 13.24
CA ILE A 392 -41.84 0.63 12.54
C ILE A 392 -41.33 0.68 11.10
N MET A 393 -40.24 -0.03 10.76
CA MET A 393 -39.52 -0.01 9.46
C MET A 393 -38.90 1.34 9.08
N LEU A 394 -39.63 2.45 9.20
CA LEU A 394 -39.11 3.81 9.06
C LEU A 394 -40.14 4.78 9.69
N PRO A 395 -39.77 5.64 10.65
CA PRO A 395 -40.70 6.58 11.26
C PRO A 395 -41.45 7.48 10.26
N GLU A 396 -40.80 7.85 9.16
CA GLU A 396 -41.31 8.75 8.13
C GLU A 396 -42.47 8.16 7.31
N LEU A 397 -42.67 6.84 7.33
CA LEU A 397 -43.87 6.21 6.76
C LEU A 397 -45.15 6.69 7.45
N PHE A 398 -45.04 7.16 8.70
CA PHE A 398 -46.17 7.62 9.52
C PHE A 398 -46.21 9.15 9.67
N ALA A 399 -45.35 9.88 8.95
CA ALA A 399 -45.38 11.34 8.95
C ALA A 399 -46.65 11.86 8.25
N ASP A 400 -47.22 12.95 8.77
CA ASP A 400 -48.33 13.64 8.10
C ASP A 400 -47.79 14.40 6.88
N ARG A 401 -48.29 14.03 5.69
CA ARG A 401 -47.81 14.50 4.39
C ARG A 401 -49.00 14.83 3.50
N ASP A 402 -48.86 15.83 2.62
CA ASP A 402 -49.95 16.24 1.72
C ASP A 402 -50.11 15.32 0.50
N GLU A 403 -49.04 14.65 0.09
CA GLU A 403 -49.00 13.78 -1.09
C GLU A 403 -48.55 12.36 -0.71
N PRO A 404 -48.99 11.32 -1.44
CA PRO A 404 -48.45 9.97 -1.29
C PRO A 404 -46.99 9.89 -1.74
N SER A 405 -46.28 8.83 -1.36
CA SER A 405 -44.91 8.59 -1.79
C SER A 405 -44.55 7.12 -1.82
N ALA A 406 -43.52 6.80 -2.61
CA ALA A 406 -42.80 5.55 -2.48
C ALA A 406 -41.58 5.67 -1.55
N TYR A 407 -41.28 4.56 -0.85
CA TYR A 407 -40.08 4.33 -0.07
C TYR A 407 -39.43 3.00 -0.48
N PHE A 408 -38.18 3.03 -0.90
CA PHE A 408 -37.41 1.86 -1.32
C PHE A 408 -36.47 1.44 -0.19
N PHE A 409 -36.59 0.20 0.28
CA PHE A 409 -35.79 -0.40 1.32
C PHE A 409 -34.76 -1.34 0.68
N VAL A 410 -33.48 -1.11 0.99
CA VAL A 410 -32.36 -1.91 0.49
C VAL A 410 -31.42 -2.23 1.65
N SER A 411 -30.93 -3.47 1.72
CA SER A 411 -29.97 -3.89 2.75
C SER A 411 -28.65 -3.10 2.66
N LEU A 412 -28.10 -2.73 3.81
CA LEU A 412 -26.78 -2.11 3.94
C LEU A 412 -25.84 -3.14 4.57
N HIS A 413 -24.99 -3.78 3.77
CA HIS A 413 -24.13 -4.87 4.23
C HIS A 413 -22.78 -4.92 3.52
N PHE A 414 -21.82 -5.60 4.12
CA PHE A 414 -20.53 -5.94 3.52
C PHE A 414 -20.17 -7.39 3.88
N ASN A 415 -20.07 -8.26 2.88
CA ASN A 415 -19.94 -9.71 3.06
C ASN A 415 -20.97 -10.25 4.06
N ASN A 416 -20.51 -10.84 5.17
CA ASN A 416 -21.33 -11.42 6.24
C ASN A 416 -21.71 -10.42 7.37
N VAL A 417 -21.52 -9.11 7.16
CA VAL A 417 -21.87 -8.07 8.14
C VAL A 417 -23.07 -7.26 7.64
N ASN A 418 -24.19 -7.39 8.33
CA ASN A 418 -25.39 -6.59 8.16
C ASN A 418 -25.27 -5.31 9.01
N PHE A 419 -25.03 -4.18 8.35
CA PHE A 419 -24.99 -2.88 9.03
C PHE A 419 -26.39 -2.37 9.38
N GLY A 420 -27.40 -2.78 8.63
CA GLY A 420 -28.77 -2.30 8.71
C GLY A 420 -29.36 -2.17 7.30
N TYR A 421 -30.10 -1.10 7.04
CA TYR A 421 -30.73 -0.85 5.74
C TYR A 421 -30.76 0.63 5.39
N MET A 422 -30.98 0.90 4.11
CA MET A 422 -31.21 2.24 3.58
C MET A 422 -32.65 2.35 3.10
N ALA A 423 -33.28 3.48 3.39
CA ALA A 423 -34.57 3.86 2.81
C ALA A 423 -34.38 5.03 1.84
N LEU A 424 -34.96 4.96 0.65
CA LEU A 424 -34.91 6.03 -0.37
C LEU A 424 -36.32 6.46 -0.74
N SER A 425 -36.52 7.73 -1.06
CA SER A 425 -37.80 8.23 -1.55
C SER A 425 -37.61 9.19 -2.71
N PHE A 426 -38.41 9.00 -3.76
CA PHE A 426 -38.52 9.89 -4.91
C PHE A 426 -39.85 10.67 -4.92
N GLY A 427 -40.55 10.71 -3.78
CA GLY A 427 -41.88 11.31 -3.66
C GLY A 427 -42.95 10.53 -4.44
N ASN A 428 -43.85 11.26 -5.09
CA ASN A 428 -44.94 10.76 -5.94
C ASN A 428 -44.59 10.71 -7.45
N THR A 429 -43.31 10.82 -7.80
CA THR A 429 -42.87 10.89 -9.22
C THR A 429 -43.03 9.58 -9.97
N GLY A 430 -43.06 8.46 -9.24
CA GLY A 430 -42.97 7.10 -9.76
C GLY A 430 -41.53 6.71 -10.16
N ALA A 431 -40.53 7.57 -9.91
CA ALA A 431 -39.15 7.23 -10.23
C ALA A 431 -38.65 6.06 -9.37
N VAL A 432 -37.75 5.29 -9.96
CA VAL A 432 -37.02 4.19 -9.32
C VAL A 432 -35.53 4.57 -9.38
N TYR A 433 -34.74 4.12 -8.42
CA TYR A 433 -33.29 4.29 -8.50
C TYR A 433 -32.72 3.57 -9.74
N THR A 434 -31.61 4.06 -10.27
CA THR A 434 -30.96 3.51 -11.47
C THR A 434 -29.73 2.68 -11.08
N GLY A 435 -29.11 1.97 -12.02
CA GLY A 435 -27.84 1.24 -11.78
C GLY A 435 -26.67 2.10 -11.26
N VAL A 436 -26.80 3.43 -11.33
CA VAL A 436 -25.93 4.42 -10.67
C VAL A 436 -25.97 4.24 -9.14
N PHE A 437 -27.15 4.04 -8.57
CA PHE A 437 -27.34 3.84 -7.14
C PHE A 437 -26.68 2.55 -6.64
N GLU A 438 -26.68 1.47 -7.44
CA GLU A 438 -26.04 0.20 -7.06
C GLU A 438 -24.53 0.37 -6.85
N LYS A 439 -23.88 1.07 -7.79
CA LYS A 439 -22.46 1.42 -7.68
C LYS A 439 -22.20 2.36 -6.50
N TRP A 440 -23.07 3.34 -6.30
CA TRP A 440 -23.04 4.25 -5.15
C TRP A 440 -23.08 3.47 -3.82
N LEU A 441 -24.04 2.57 -3.68
CA LEU A 441 -24.25 1.78 -2.47
C LEU A 441 -23.06 0.85 -2.19
N ARG A 442 -22.45 0.28 -3.24
CA ARG A 442 -21.26 -0.56 -3.08
C ARG A 442 -20.07 0.22 -2.50
N TYR A 443 -19.84 1.45 -2.93
CA TYR A 443 -18.77 2.28 -2.35
C TYR A 443 -19.07 2.71 -0.92
N VAL A 444 -20.31 3.07 -0.64
CA VAL A 444 -20.76 3.43 0.71
C VAL A 444 -20.59 2.24 1.68
N THR A 445 -21.00 1.03 1.30
CA THR A 445 -20.88 -0.19 2.14
C THR A 445 -19.43 -0.60 2.38
N CYS A 446 -18.54 -0.51 1.37
CA CYS A 446 -17.10 -0.73 1.55
C CYS A 446 -16.49 0.25 2.55
N ALA A 447 -16.81 1.54 2.42
CA ALA A 447 -16.32 2.57 3.33
C ALA A 447 -16.91 2.44 4.74
N PHE A 448 -18.17 2.03 4.87
CA PHE A 448 -18.78 1.68 6.17
C PHE A 448 -17.98 0.62 6.92
N GLU A 449 -17.57 -0.48 6.25
CA GLU A 449 -16.74 -1.51 6.91
C GLU A 449 -15.39 -0.94 7.36
N LYS A 450 -14.75 -0.09 6.55
CA LYS A 450 -13.51 0.59 6.96
C LYS A 450 -13.75 1.46 8.19
N GLN A 451 -14.82 2.27 8.22
CA GLN A 451 -15.11 3.15 9.36
C GLN A 451 -15.43 2.36 10.63
N ARG A 452 -16.17 1.26 10.52
CA ARG A 452 -16.42 0.32 11.62
C ARG A 452 -15.11 -0.28 12.14
N ARG A 453 -14.24 -0.78 11.27
CA ARG A 453 -12.94 -1.35 11.65
C ARG A 453 -12.02 -0.32 12.30
N HIS A 454 -12.01 0.90 11.79
CA HIS A 454 -11.24 1.99 12.38
C HIS A 454 -11.76 2.35 13.78
N THR A 455 -13.08 2.45 13.96
CA THR A 455 -13.70 2.70 15.26
C THR A 455 -13.36 1.60 16.28
N ILE A 456 -13.50 0.32 15.89
CA ILE A 456 -13.11 -0.83 16.73
C ILE A 456 -11.62 -0.80 17.07
N TYR A 457 -10.76 -0.45 16.12
CA TYR A 457 -9.32 -0.33 16.35
C TYR A 457 -8.99 0.80 17.33
N CYS A 458 -9.63 1.96 17.17
CA CYS A 458 -9.51 3.09 18.08
C CYS A 458 -9.98 2.71 19.48
N ASP A 459 -11.13 2.03 19.60
CA ASP A 459 -11.64 1.52 20.89
C ASP A 459 -10.65 0.53 21.53
N THR A 460 -10.04 -0.35 20.74
CA THR A 460 -9.05 -1.34 21.22
C THR A 460 -7.75 -0.66 21.65
N THR A 461 -7.26 0.28 20.85
CA THR A 461 -6.03 1.04 21.13
C THR A 461 -6.20 1.92 22.35
N LEU A 462 -7.34 2.60 22.46
CA LEU A 462 -7.68 3.40 23.63
C LEU A 462 -7.72 2.55 24.89
N ASN A 463 -8.35 1.38 24.83
CA ASN A 463 -8.38 0.42 25.94
C ASN A 463 -6.97 -0.08 26.31
N ALA A 464 -6.12 -0.38 25.33
CA ALA A 464 -4.73 -0.77 25.56
C ALA A 464 -3.88 0.38 26.13
N GLN A 465 -4.17 1.63 25.77
CA GLN A 465 -3.46 2.81 26.29
C GLN A 465 -3.83 3.18 27.73
N ILE A 466 -5.01 2.78 28.22
CA ILE A 466 -5.48 3.15 29.57
C ILE A 466 -5.48 1.97 30.56
N ARG A 467 -5.18 0.75 30.11
CA ARG A 467 -5.09 -0.45 30.95
C ARG A 467 -3.71 -1.10 30.91
N ASP A 468 -3.36 -1.81 31.98
CA ASP A 468 -2.21 -2.68 32.04
C ASP A 468 -2.53 -4.03 31.38
N THR A 469 -1.73 -4.43 30.39
CA THR A 469 -1.99 -5.61 29.55
C THR A 469 -1.83 -6.93 30.28
N LEU A 470 -1.03 -6.98 31.35
CA LEU A 470 -0.82 -8.20 32.13
C LEU A 470 -1.97 -8.46 33.11
N THR A 471 -2.45 -7.41 33.80
CA THR A 471 -3.39 -7.53 34.92
C THR A 471 -4.82 -7.11 34.57
N GLY A 472 -5.04 -6.39 33.47
CA GLY A 472 -6.33 -5.84 33.07
C GLY A 472 -6.81 -4.64 33.90
N LEU A 473 -6.07 -4.25 34.94
CA LEU A 473 -6.31 -3.03 35.71
C LEU A 473 -6.06 -1.78 34.86
N LEU A 474 -6.45 -0.61 35.36
CA LEU A 474 -6.04 0.65 34.72
C LEU A 474 -4.52 0.82 34.85
N ASN A 475 -3.92 1.56 33.94
CA ASN A 475 -2.57 2.10 34.12
C ASN A 475 -2.66 3.56 34.61
N MET A 476 -1.53 4.19 34.92
CA MET A 476 -1.52 5.58 35.41
C MET A 476 -2.19 6.59 34.46
N ARG A 477 -2.17 6.33 33.15
CA ARG A 477 -2.87 7.17 32.17
C ARG A 477 -4.39 7.01 32.27
N GLY A 478 -4.88 5.78 32.43
CA GLY A 478 -6.28 5.49 32.68
C GLY A 478 -6.81 6.07 33.99
N PHE A 479 -6.01 5.97 35.05
CA PHE A 479 -6.27 6.62 36.34
C PHE A 479 -6.48 8.13 36.19
N LYS A 480 -5.52 8.84 35.58
CA LYS A 480 -5.62 10.30 35.41
C LYS A 480 -6.86 10.69 34.61
N ARG A 481 -7.13 9.98 33.50
CA ARG A 481 -8.30 10.25 32.66
C ARG A 481 -9.60 10.12 33.44
N ILE A 482 -9.86 8.95 34.03
CA ILE A 482 -11.13 8.69 34.73
C ILE A 482 -11.32 9.65 35.90
N MET A 483 -10.26 9.92 36.66
CA MET A 483 -10.35 10.85 37.79
C MET A 483 -10.48 12.32 37.37
N THR A 484 -9.97 12.69 36.20
CA THR A 484 -10.19 14.02 35.62
C THR A 484 -11.64 14.19 35.20
N ASP A 485 -12.23 13.16 34.57
CA ASP A 485 -13.65 13.19 34.16
C ASP A 485 -14.60 13.23 35.38
N GLU A 486 -14.20 12.64 36.51
CA GLU A 486 -14.95 12.65 37.77
C GLU A 486 -14.70 13.87 38.66
N PHE A 487 -13.73 14.73 38.30
CA PHE A 487 -13.32 15.88 39.13
C PHE A 487 -14.47 16.83 39.44
N GLU A 488 -15.19 17.30 38.41
CA GLU A 488 -16.27 18.29 38.61
C GLU A 488 -17.42 17.75 39.47
N LYS A 489 -17.71 16.44 39.37
CA LYS A 489 -18.76 15.78 40.18
C LYS A 489 -18.35 15.57 41.64
N SER A 490 -17.05 15.49 41.88
CA SER A 490 -16.46 15.10 43.17
C SER A 490 -15.67 16.21 43.85
N LYS A 491 -15.75 17.43 43.32
CA LYS A 491 -15.06 18.60 43.86
C LYS A 491 -15.43 18.85 45.32
N GLY A 492 -14.42 18.96 46.18
CA GLY A 492 -14.58 19.16 47.62
C GLY A 492 -14.80 17.88 48.43
N LYS A 493 -14.89 16.71 47.79
CA LYS A 493 -14.82 15.41 48.48
C LYS A 493 -13.37 15.04 48.78
N LEU A 494 -13.11 13.92 49.47
CA LEU A 494 -11.76 13.46 49.76
C LEU A 494 -11.29 12.46 48.69
N LEU A 495 -10.20 12.77 47.98
CA LEU A 495 -9.48 11.80 47.16
C LEU A 495 -8.57 10.97 48.05
N ARG A 496 -8.75 9.65 48.02
CA ARG A 496 -7.91 8.67 48.70
C ARG A 496 -7.06 7.93 47.68
N ILE A 497 -5.76 7.81 47.97
CA ILE A 497 -4.85 6.90 47.27
C ILE A 497 -4.23 5.92 48.26
N ILE A 498 -4.40 4.63 48.01
CA ILE A 498 -3.70 3.56 48.72
C ILE A 498 -2.61 3.04 47.78
N SER A 499 -1.33 3.26 48.12
CA SER A 499 -0.21 2.68 47.37
C SER A 499 0.11 1.29 47.92
N VAL A 500 0.35 0.33 47.03
CA VAL A 500 0.62 -1.08 47.34
C VAL A 500 1.83 -1.55 46.54
N ASP A 501 2.72 -2.32 47.17
CA ASP A 501 3.90 -2.93 46.55
C ASP A 501 4.08 -4.35 47.02
N VAL A 502 4.34 -5.24 46.06
CA VAL A 502 4.52 -6.67 46.30
C VAL A 502 5.94 -6.93 46.81
N ASP A 503 6.05 -7.46 48.04
CA ASP A 503 7.34 -7.81 48.61
C ASP A 503 8.00 -8.98 47.85
N ASN A 504 9.30 -8.87 47.61
CA ASN A 504 10.17 -9.93 47.08
C ASN A 504 9.75 -10.54 45.72
N LEU A 505 9.09 -9.78 44.82
CA LEU A 505 8.76 -10.27 43.46
C LEU A 505 10.01 -10.75 42.71
N ASN A 506 11.14 -10.04 42.83
CA ASN A 506 12.41 -10.44 42.21
C ASN A 506 12.94 -11.78 42.73
N GLY A 507 12.77 -12.08 44.02
CA GLY A 507 13.15 -13.37 44.58
C GLY A 507 12.28 -14.51 44.04
N ILE A 508 10.98 -14.25 43.86
CA ILE A 508 10.03 -15.20 43.27
C ILE A 508 10.35 -15.44 41.79
N ASN A 509 10.63 -14.38 41.02
CA ASN A 509 11.05 -14.49 39.62
C ASN A 509 12.34 -15.31 39.47
N LYS A 510 13.32 -15.12 40.37
CA LYS A 510 14.58 -15.89 40.36
C LYS A 510 14.37 -17.37 40.72
N ALA A 511 13.45 -17.67 41.64
CA ALA A 511 13.21 -19.03 42.11
C ALA A 511 12.26 -19.84 41.21
N TYR A 512 11.26 -19.20 40.60
CA TYR A 512 10.16 -19.87 39.89
C TYR A 512 9.95 -19.39 38.45
N GLY A 513 10.72 -18.40 37.99
CA GLY A 513 10.65 -17.84 36.63
C GLY A 513 9.62 -16.73 36.46
N TYR A 514 9.80 -15.91 35.43
CA TYR A 514 8.95 -14.74 35.16
C TYR A 514 7.48 -15.09 34.89
N SER A 515 7.19 -16.24 34.28
CA SER A 515 5.81 -16.68 34.05
C SER A 515 5.03 -16.87 35.36
N GLU A 516 5.70 -17.28 36.44
CA GLU A 516 5.06 -17.44 37.74
C GLU A 516 4.89 -16.09 38.45
N GLY A 517 5.84 -15.16 38.29
CA GLY A 517 5.68 -13.77 38.70
C GLY A 517 4.53 -13.05 38.01
N ASP A 518 4.31 -13.31 36.73
CA ASP A 518 3.19 -12.77 35.96
C ASP A 518 1.84 -13.25 36.51
N LYS A 519 1.71 -14.54 36.82
CA LYS A 519 0.51 -15.09 37.49
C LYS A 519 0.31 -14.49 38.87
N LEU A 520 1.38 -14.28 39.62
CA LEU A 520 1.32 -13.62 40.93
C LEU A 520 0.73 -12.21 40.78
N LEU A 521 1.22 -11.42 39.84
CA LEU A 521 0.73 -10.05 39.59
C LEU A 521 -0.74 -10.03 39.16
N GLN A 522 -1.17 -10.99 38.33
CA GLN A 522 -2.59 -11.19 38.00
C GLN A 522 -3.45 -11.51 39.23
N LYS A 523 -2.93 -12.32 40.16
CA LYS A 523 -3.62 -12.61 41.43
C LYS A 523 -3.68 -11.40 42.35
N VAL A 524 -2.61 -10.61 42.42
CA VAL A 524 -2.60 -9.34 43.15
C VAL A 524 -3.69 -8.41 42.62
N ALA A 525 -3.83 -8.30 41.30
CA ALA A 525 -4.89 -7.49 40.70
C ALA A 525 -6.30 -7.94 41.08
N VAL A 526 -6.56 -9.25 41.14
CA VAL A 526 -7.84 -9.81 41.63
C VAL A 526 -8.07 -9.48 43.10
N ILE A 527 -7.03 -9.60 43.94
CA ILE A 527 -7.10 -9.27 45.38
C ILE A 527 -7.43 -7.79 45.56
N LEU A 528 -6.80 -6.89 44.81
CA LEU A 528 -7.05 -5.46 44.85
C LEU A 528 -8.49 -5.13 44.44
N ASN A 529 -8.97 -5.65 43.30
CA ASN A 529 -10.35 -5.44 42.83
C ASN A 529 -11.40 -5.94 43.84
N ASN A 530 -11.18 -7.08 44.48
CA ASN A 530 -12.10 -7.61 45.50
C ASN A 530 -12.04 -6.84 46.83
N SER A 531 -11.05 -5.97 47.01
CA SER A 531 -10.85 -5.16 48.21
C SER A 531 -11.34 -3.71 48.03
N ALA A 532 -11.38 -3.23 46.79
CA ALA A 532 -11.85 -1.91 46.40
C ALA A 532 -13.35 -1.71 46.73
N GLY A 533 -13.72 -0.49 47.08
CA GLY A 533 -15.12 -0.08 47.33
C GLY A 533 -15.88 0.24 46.04
N ASP A 534 -17.18 0.49 46.16
CA ASP A 534 -18.03 0.86 45.02
C ASP A 534 -17.58 2.20 44.43
N GLY A 535 -17.21 2.19 43.14
CA GLY A 535 -16.68 3.37 42.43
C GLY A 535 -15.17 3.60 42.59
N ASP A 536 -14.48 2.79 43.39
CA ASP A 536 -13.02 2.81 43.45
C ASP A 536 -12.41 2.24 42.17
N ILE A 537 -11.21 2.74 41.84
CA ILE A 537 -10.45 2.27 40.69
C ILE A 537 -9.11 1.68 41.12
N CYS A 538 -8.82 0.48 40.61
CA CYS A 538 -7.55 -0.20 40.81
C CYS A 538 -6.63 0.04 39.62
N VAL A 539 -5.37 0.34 39.90
CA VAL A 539 -4.39 0.76 38.91
C VAL A 539 -3.08 0.02 39.17
N ARG A 540 -2.41 -0.41 38.11
CA ARG A 540 -1.00 -0.84 38.18
C ARG A 540 -0.12 0.30 37.69
N VAL A 541 0.88 0.66 38.50
CA VAL A 541 1.79 1.79 38.23
C VAL A 541 2.96 1.33 37.36
N SER A 542 3.74 0.39 37.90
CA SER A 542 4.94 -0.24 37.33
C SER A 542 5.11 -1.61 37.96
N GLY A 543 5.76 -2.57 37.30
CA GLY A 543 6.39 -3.71 38.00
C GLY A 543 5.49 -4.38 39.06
N ASP A 544 5.90 -4.28 40.32
CA ASP A 544 5.24 -4.75 41.54
C ASP A 544 4.39 -3.69 42.28
N GLU A 545 4.20 -2.50 41.69
CA GLU A 545 3.52 -1.37 42.30
C GLU A 545 2.09 -1.15 41.77
N PHE A 546 1.17 -0.93 42.69
CA PHE A 546 -0.25 -0.75 42.45
C PHE A 546 -0.81 0.42 43.28
N ILE A 547 -1.93 0.98 42.85
CA ILE A 547 -2.72 1.90 43.64
C ILE A 547 -4.21 1.54 43.63
N ILE A 548 -4.91 1.81 44.74
CA ILE A 548 -6.37 1.88 44.78
C ILE A 548 -6.74 3.34 45.02
N ALA A 549 -7.46 3.94 44.07
CA ALA A 549 -7.97 5.29 44.18
C ALA A 549 -9.47 5.30 44.45
N GLY A 550 -9.93 6.18 45.32
CA GLY A 550 -11.34 6.30 45.67
C GLY A 550 -11.72 7.70 46.12
N ILE A 551 -13.03 7.97 46.10
CA ILE A 551 -13.60 9.25 46.50
C ILE A 551 -14.45 9.03 47.74
N LEU A 552 -14.02 9.61 48.85
CA LEU A 552 -14.68 9.49 50.15
C LEU A 552 -15.49 10.75 50.48
N ASP A 553 -16.58 10.56 51.21
CA ASP A 553 -17.37 11.67 51.74
C ASP A 553 -16.67 12.27 52.97
N PRO A 554 -16.43 13.60 53.00
CA PRO A 554 -15.86 14.26 54.17
C PRO A 554 -16.66 14.04 55.48
N GLU A 555 -17.98 13.84 55.40
CA GLU A 555 -18.84 13.61 56.56
C GLU A 555 -18.76 12.17 57.11
N ASN A 556 -18.25 11.23 56.31
CA ASN A 556 -18.01 9.84 56.71
C ASN A 556 -16.65 9.33 56.19
N PRO A 557 -15.53 9.75 56.80
CA PRO A 557 -14.18 9.44 56.32
C PRO A 557 -13.72 8.01 56.68
N ALA A 558 -14.60 7.15 57.20
CA ALA A 558 -14.25 5.78 57.56
C ALA A 558 -13.99 4.95 56.31
N ASP A 559 -12.73 4.56 56.10
CA ASP A 559 -12.30 3.77 54.95
C ASP A 559 -12.06 2.29 55.34
N GLU A 560 -12.89 1.40 54.81
CA GLU A 560 -12.79 -0.05 55.05
C GLU A 560 -11.82 -0.76 54.09
N VAL A 561 -11.39 -0.10 53.01
CA VAL A 561 -10.57 -0.72 51.95
C VAL A 561 -9.25 -1.29 52.47
N PRO A 562 -8.49 -0.62 53.36
CA PRO A 562 -7.26 -1.19 53.93
C PRO A 562 -7.51 -2.49 54.71
N LEU A 563 -8.58 -2.56 55.51
CA LEU A 563 -8.95 -3.76 56.27
C LEU A 563 -9.42 -4.90 55.36
N LYS A 564 -10.18 -4.59 54.30
CA LYS A 564 -10.58 -5.56 53.28
C LYS A 564 -9.37 -6.13 52.54
N LEU A 565 -8.39 -5.28 52.21
CA LEU A 565 -7.16 -5.67 51.55
C LEU A 565 -6.34 -6.65 52.39
N GLU A 566 -6.14 -6.35 53.67
CA GLU A 566 -5.44 -7.28 54.59
C GLU A 566 -6.17 -8.62 54.72
N ARG A 567 -7.49 -8.59 54.93
CA ARG A 567 -8.30 -9.81 55.08
C ARG A 567 -8.29 -10.68 53.82
N ASN A 568 -8.44 -10.07 52.65
CA ASN A 568 -8.44 -10.79 51.37
C ASN A 568 -7.06 -11.37 51.05
N LEU A 569 -5.99 -10.66 51.40
CA LEU A 569 -4.61 -11.16 51.30
C LEU A 569 -4.35 -12.36 52.21
N GLU A 570 -4.79 -12.30 53.47
CA GLU A 570 -4.65 -13.41 54.43
C GLU A 570 -5.45 -14.65 53.99
N ALA A 571 -6.67 -14.45 53.50
CA ALA A 571 -7.50 -15.52 52.95
C ALA A 571 -6.81 -16.19 51.74
N TYR A 572 -6.24 -15.38 50.83
CA TYR A 572 -5.47 -15.89 49.70
C TYR A 572 -4.26 -16.71 50.17
N ASN A 573 -3.42 -16.16 51.04
CA ASN A 573 -2.22 -16.84 51.55
C ASN A 573 -2.54 -18.14 52.30
N SER A 574 -3.65 -18.19 53.02
CA SER A 574 -4.08 -19.40 53.75
C SER A 574 -4.57 -20.51 52.82
N SER A 575 -4.99 -20.16 51.59
CA SER A 575 -5.48 -21.11 50.58
C SER A 575 -4.46 -21.42 49.47
N CYS A 576 -3.35 -20.68 49.42
CA CYS A 576 -2.34 -20.77 48.37
C CYS A 576 -1.46 -22.02 48.53
N SER A 577 -1.38 -22.85 47.49
CA SER A 577 -0.54 -24.06 47.46
C SER A 577 0.84 -23.84 46.81
N ALA A 578 1.19 -22.60 46.41
CA ALA A 578 2.37 -22.29 45.61
C ALA A 578 3.70 -22.32 46.39
N GLY A 579 3.67 -22.57 47.71
CA GLY A 579 4.86 -22.67 48.55
C GLY A 579 5.51 -21.34 48.94
N TYR A 580 4.95 -20.20 48.50
CA TYR A 580 5.31 -18.85 48.92
C TYR A 580 4.05 -18.03 49.24
N GLY A 581 4.15 -17.12 50.21
CA GLY A 581 3.09 -16.17 50.56
C GLY A 581 3.28 -14.84 49.82
N ILE A 582 2.18 -14.15 49.52
CA ILE A 582 2.18 -12.78 49.02
C ILE A 582 2.17 -11.83 50.22
N HIS A 583 3.09 -10.87 50.25
CA HIS A 583 3.11 -9.82 51.26
C HIS A 583 3.10 -8.46 50.59
N PHE A 584 2.34 -7.52 51.16
CA PHE A 584 2.26 -6.15 50.68
C PHE A 584 2.96 -5.19 51.63
N PHE A 585 3.62 -4.19 51.04
CA PHE A 585 3.81 -2.90 51.69
C PHE A 585 2.71 -1.97 51.21
N SER A 586 2.00 -1.33 52.12
CA SER A 586 0.95 -0.38 51.75
C SER A 586 0.97 0.87 52.60
N SER A 587 0.49 1.97 52.03
CA SER A 587 0.24 3.24 52.72
C SER A 587 -1.02 3.86 52.12
N ALA A 588 -1.71 4.69 52.89
CA ALA A 588 -2.90 5.41 52.45
C ALA A 588 -2.74 6.91 52.70
N VAL A 589 -2.99 7.72 51.68
CA VAL A 589 -2.99 9.18 51.77
C VAL A 589 -4.33 9.70 51.30
N THR A 590 -4.83 10.74 51.98
CA THR A 590 -6.09 11.41 51.65
C THR A 590 -5.89 12.91 51.55
N ALA A 591 -6.56 13.55 50.60
CA ALA A 591 -6.60 15.01 50.46
C ALA A 591 -7.96 15.46 49.93
N VAL A 592 -8.35 16.71 50.20
CA VAL A 592 -9.55 17.31 49.59
C VAL A 592 -9.33 17.45 48.09
N PHE A 593 -10.22 16.91 47.27
CA PHE A 593 -10.13 16.93 45.82
C PHE A 593 -10.65 18.26 45.26
N ASP A 594 -9.80 19.29 45.33
CA ASP A 594 -10.11 20.66 44.91
C ASP A 594 -9.34 21.11 43.65
N SER A 595 -8.32 20.34 43.25
CA SER A 595 -7.51 20.55 42.05
C SER A 595 -7.16 19.21 41.38
N THR A 596 -7.11 19.20 40.05
CA THR A 596 -6.65 18.05 39.26
C THR A 596 -5.14 17.78 39.42
N GLU A 597 -4.35 18.76 39.89
CA GLU A 597 -2.92 18.58 40.22
C GLU A 597 -2.67 17.50 41.29
N LEU A 598 -3.69 17.24 42.13
CA LEU A 598 -3.63 16.17 43.13
C LEU A 598 -3.54 14.78 42.50
N LEU A 599 -3.99 14.61 41.26
CA LEU A 599 -3.87 13.36 40.53
C LEU A 599 -2.41 13.02 40.20
N ASP A 600 -1.53 14.01 40.12
CA ASP A 600 -0.09 13.80 39.95
C ASP A 600 0.62 13.61 41.29
N LYS A 601 0.25 14.43 42.28
CA LYS A 601 0.95 14.53 43.55
C LYS A 601 0.62 13.41 44.54
N LEU A 602 -0.66 13.09 44.70
CA LEU A 602 -1.12 12.22 45.79
C LEU A 602 -0.66 10.75 45.64
N PRO A 603 -0.61 10.16 44.42
CA PRO A 603 0.01 8.85 44.21
C PRO A 603 1.49 8.80 44.58
N TYR A 604 2.25 9.87 44.29
CA TYR A 604 3.66 9.98 44.67
C TYR A 604 3.82 10.08 46.20
N ASP A 605 3.03 10.92 46.86
CA ASP A 605 3.07 11.06 48.32
C ASP A 605 2.76 9.73 49.02
N ALA A 606 1.79 8.96 48.51
CA ALA A 606 1.49 7.63 49.00
C ALA A 606 2.66 6.66 48.78
N ALA A 607 3.23 6.61 47.58
CA ALA A 607 4.40 5.77 47.29
C ALA A 607 5.61 6.11 48.18
N TYR A 608 5.87 7.39 48.42
CA TYR A 608 6.94 7.86 49.30
C TYR A 608 6.75 7.37 50.74
N GLN A 609 5.55 7.53 51.32
CA GLN A 609 5.25 7.04 52.67
C GLN A 609 5.36 5.51 52.78
N ARG A 610 4.96 4.79 51.74
CA ARG A 610 5.11 3.32 51.66
C ARG A 610 6.59 2.92 51.68
N ASN A 611 7.43 3.58 50.87
CA ASN A 611 8.86 3.33 50.80
C ASN A 611 9.59 3.61 52.12
N MET A 612 9.23 4.67 52.84
CA MET A 612 9.77 4.91 54.19
C MET A 612 9.44 3.77 55.17
N THR A 613 8.26 3.15 55.02
CA THR A 613 7.84 2.01 55.85
C THR A 613 8.60 0.74 55.48
N LYS A 614 8.83 0.52 54.17
CA LYS A 614 9.67 -0.56 53.61
C LYS A 614 11.13 -0.43 54.10
N ASP A 615 11.69 0.77 54.06
CA ASP A 615 13.06 1.06 54.52
C ASP A 615 13.24 0.89 56.02
N ASN A 616 12.27 1.31 56.84
CA ASN A 616 12.33 1.10 58.29
C ASN A 616 12.26 -0.39 58.67
N ARG A 617 11.52 -1.20 57.91
CA ARG A 617 11.46 -2.66 58.09
C ARG A 617 12.74 -3.34 57.60
N ASN A 618 13.31 -2.88 56.49
CA ASN A 618 14.62 -3.34 55.99
C ASN A 618 15.75 -2.96 56.95
N LYS A 619 15.77 -1.75 57.53
CA LYS A 619 16.70 -1.33 58.59
C LYS A 619 16.60 -2.24 59.84
N LYS A 620 15.40 -2.67 60.22
CA LYS A 620 15.20 -3.67 61.30
C LYS A 620 15.69 -5.09 60.93
N ARG A 621 15.69 -5.46 59.65
CA ARG A 621 16.28 -6.71 59.13
C ARG A 621 17.81 -6.66 59.09
N ILE A 622 18.37 -5.50 58.72
CA ILE A 622 19.81 -5.23 58.67
C ILE A 622 20.44 -5.24 60.08
N LEU A 623 19.70 -4.77 61.11
CA LEU A 623 20.16 -4.80 62.51
C LEU A 623 20.28 -6.21 63.13
N ASN A 624 19.77 -7.27 62.49
CA ASN A 624 19.70 -8.63 63.05
C ASN A 624 20.34 -9.72 62.16
N ALA A 625 21.11 -9.36 61.13
CA ALA A 625 21.81 -10.32 60.27
C ALA A 625 23.33 -10.08 60.31
N PRO A 626 24.19 -11.11 60.18
CA PRO A 626 25.63 -10.92 60.03
C PRO A 626 25.92 -10.18 58.72
N GLU A 627 26.65 -9.07 58.78
CA GLU A 627 26.88 -8.12 57.68
C GLU A 627 27.58 -8.74 56.45
N PRO A 628 27.24 -8.25 55.24
CA PRO A 628 28.20 -7.98 54.18
C PRO A 628 28.48 -6.45 54.07
N GLU A 629 29.76 -6.13 54.21
CA GLU A 629 30.57 -4.94 53.84
C GLU A 629 29.87 -3.62 53.40
N GLN A 630 30.17 -2.55 54.16
CA GLN A 630 30.05 -1.14 53.77
C GLN A 630 31.27 -0.73 52.91
N GLU A 631 31.05 -0.03 51.79
CA GLU A 631 32.14 0.61 51.03
C GLU A 631 32.72 1.82 51.79
N GLU A 632 33.93 1.69 52.33
CA GLU A 632 34.80 2.81 52.71
C GLU A 632 35.39 3.46 51.44
N PHE A 633 35.18 4.77 51.23
CA PHE A 633 35.90 5.51 50.19
C PHE A 633 37.39 5.65 50.55
N ASP A 634 38.31 5.28 49.64
CA ASP A 634 39.77 5.40 49.84
C ASP A 634 40.22 6.88 50.00
N PRO A 635 40.78 7.29 51.17
CA PRO A 635 41.29 8.64 51.39
C PRO A 635 42.43 9.06 50.45
N GLU A 636 43.24 8.12 49.93
CA GLU A 636 44.32 8.41 48.99
C GLU A 636 43.77 8.77 47.60
N GLU A 637 42.75 8.06 47.12
CA GLU A 637 42.07 8.38 45.86
C GLU A 637 41.40 9.75 45.90
N ARG A 638 40.74 10.09 47.00
CA ARG A 638 40.10 11.41 47.16
C ARG A 638 41.12 12.55 47.09
N ARG A 639 42.28 12.39 47.74
CA ARG A 639 43.38 13.37 47.65
C ARG A 639 43.96 13.45 46.24
N TYR A 640 44.06 12.31 45.55
CA TYR A 640 44.55 12.24 44.17
C TYR A 640 43.60 12.96 43.19
N VAL A 641 42.29 12.76 43.31
CA VAL A 641 41.27 13.48 42.50
C VAL A 641 41.35 14.98 42.74
N GLY A 642 41.50 15.42 43.99
CA GLY A 642 41.68 16.84 44.30
C GLY A 642 42.90 17.47 43.61
N LYS A 643 44.03 16.74 43.53
CA LYS A 643 45.22 17.16 42.78
C LYS A 643 44.98 17.14 41.26
N MET A 644 44.34 16.08 40.76
CA MET A 644 44.02 15.90 39.34
C MET A 644 43.21 17.07 38.77
N LEU A 645 42.24 17.59 39.55
CA LEU A 645 41.44 18.76 39.19
C LEU A 645 42.25 20.07 39.24
N ASN A 646 43.11 20.25 40.25
CA ASN A 646 43.94 21.47 40.39
C ASN A 646 44.97 21.61 39.26
N ASP A 647 45.58 20.49 38.86
CA ASP A 647 46.68 20.46 37.89
C ASP A 647 46.18 20.23 36.44
N ASN A 648 44.86 20.27 36.20
CA ASN A 648 44.20 19.93 34.93
C ASN A 648 44.77 18.66 34.26
N MET A 649 44.75 17.57 35.01
CA MET A 649 45.31 16.29 34.55
C MET A 649 44.29 15.45 33.76
N LEU A 650 43.12 15.97 33.41
CA LEU A 650 42.11 15.25 32.64
C LEU A 650 42.54 15.11 31.17
N ARG A 651 42.40 13.91 30.61
CA ARG A 651 42.61 13.64 29.17
C ARG A 651 41.34 13.07 28.55
N TYR A 652 41.22 13.16 27.23
CA TYR A 652 40.04 12.69 26.49
C TYR A 652 40.44 11.70 25.41
N GLN A 653 39.66 10.64 25.27
CA GLN A 653 39.69 9.76 24.11
C GLN A 653 38.48 10.08 23.24
N PHE A 654 38.65 10.00 21.93
CA PHE A 654 37.63 10.28 20.94
C PHE A 654 37.15 8.98 20.31
N GLN A 655 35.84 8.75 20.31
CA GLN A 655 35.23 7.61 19.64
C GLN A 655 34.41 8.07 18.45
N PRO A 656 34.58 7.50 17.24
CA PRO A 656 33.83 7.94 16.07
C PRO A 656 32.37 7.49 16.11
N ILE A 657 31.51 8.38 15.63
CA ILE A 657 30.09 8.18 15.35
C ILE A 657 29.94 8.18 13.82
N VAL A 658 29.31 7.15 13.28
CA VAL A 658 29.30 6.85 11.83
C VAL A 658 27.90 7.05 11.26
N ASP A 659 27.77 7.63 10.06
CA ASP A 659 26.49 7.72 9.34
C ASP A 659 26.09 6.33 8.81
N ALA A 660 24.88 5.87 9.17
CA ALA A 660 24.38 4.53 8.85
C ALA A 660 24.13 4.31 7.34
N ARG A 661 24.15 5.37 6.52
CA ARG A 661 23.87 5.33 5.09
C ARG A 661 25.14 5.31 4.25
N THR A 662 26.12 6.13 4.65
CA THR A 662 27.36 6.31 3.91
C THR A 662 28.53 5.53 4.48
N GLY A 663 28.44 5.08 5.73
CA GLY A 663 29.55 4.43 6.43
C GLY A 663 30.73 5.38 6.72
N GLU A 664 30.53 6.70 6.59
CA GLU A 664 31.54 7.73 6.87
C GLU A 664 31.42 8.26 8.31
N ILE A 665 32.53 8.77 8.86
CA ILE A 665 32.53 9.35 10.21
C ILE A 665 31.80 10.70 10.18
N PHE A 666 30.69 10.75 10.91
CA PHE A 666 29.84 11.93 11.09
C PHE A 666 30.35 12.83 12.23
N ALA A 667 30.75 12.23 13.35
CA ALA A 667 31.15 12.96 14.55
C ALA A 667 32.10 12.13 15.44
N TYR A 668 32.57 12.71 16.54
CA TYR A 668 33.29 11.98 17.59
C TYR A 668 32.70 12.29 18.96
N GLU A 669 32.69 11.32 19.87
CA GLU A 669 32.39 11.53 21.29
C GLU A 669 33.68 11.65 22.13
N ALA A 670 33.76 12.67 22.98
CA ALA A 670 34.87 12.89 23.89
C ALA A 670 34.64 12.22 25.25
N LEU A 671 35.41 11.16 25.51
CA LEU A 671 35.30 10.36 26.73
C LEU A 671 36.44 10.69 27.71
N MET A 672 36.09 11.17 28.90
CA MET A 672 37.03 11.54 29.95
C MET A 672 37.88 10.35 30.43
N ARG A 673 39.17 10.60 30.68
CA ARG A 673 40.15 9.67 31.26
C ARG A 673 41.00 10.37 32.31
N SER A 674 41.37 9.64 33.36
CA SER A 674 42.37 10.11 34.34
C SER A 674 43.74 10.27 33.67
N GLY A 675 44.40 11.42 33.81
CA GLY A 675 45.82 11.56 33.53
C GLY A 675 46.69 11.34 34.77
N GLY A 676 47.95 10.98 34.53
CA GLY A 676 48.92 10.63 35.59
C GLY A 676 49.12 9.11 35.74
N GLU A 677 49.85 8.71 36.78
CA GLU A 677 50.25 7.31 37.02
C GLU A 677 49.13 6.41 37.56
N LYS A 678 48.17 6.96 38.33
CA LYS A 678 47.06 6.20 38.91
C LYS A 678 45.85 6.29 37.97
N LYS A 679 45.41 5.14 37.44
CA LYS A 679 44.25 5.04 36.55
C LYS A 679 42.96 4.95 37.38
N LEU A 680 42.12 5.98 37.32
CA LEU A 680 40.80 6.01 37.94
C LEU A 680 39.71 5.94 36.87
N SER A 681 38.60 5.26 37.16
CA SER A 681 37.44 5.24 36.26
C SER A 681 36.72 6.61 36.28
N PRO A 682 36.02 6.99 35.19
CA PRO A 682 35.23 8.23 35.17
C PRO A 682 34.22 8.30 36.31
N ILE A 683 33.53 7.20 36.62
CA ILE A 683 32.57 7.11 37.73
C ILE A 683 33.27 7.35 39.08
N ALA A 684 34.46 6.77 39.31
CA ALA A 684 35.21 7.03 40.54
C ALA A 684 35.65 8.50 40.65
N ILE A 685 36.07 9.12 39.55
CA ILE A 685 36.39 10.55 39.50
C ILE A 685 35.18 11.40 39.87
N LEU A 686 34.02 11.13 39.26
CA LEU A 686 32.76 11.84 39.52
C LEU A 686 32.32 11.66 40.98
N ASN A 687 32.33 10.44 41.52
CA ASN A 687 31.96 10.16 42.91
C ASN A 687 32.86 10.88 43.91
N HIS A 688 34.19 10.83 43.71
CA HIS A 688 35.13 11.53 44.58
C HIS A 688 35.03 13.06 44.43
N ALA A 689 34.78 13.59 43.23
CA ALA A 689 34.55 15.01 43.00
C ALA A 689 33.23 15.51 43.61
N ALA A 690 32.17 14.71 43.56
CA ALA A 690 30.90 14.96 44.25
C ALA A 690 31.11 15.02 45.77
N ALA A 691 31.83 14.06 46.34
CA ALA A 691 32.20 14.05 47.75
C ALA A 691 33.07 15.25 48.18
N LEU A 692 33.82 15.85 47.23
CA LEU A 692 34.61 17.06 47.44
C LEU A 692 33.84 18.36 47.15
N GLY A 693 32.61 18.29 46.60
CA GLY A 693 31.85 19.45 46.16
C GLY A 693 32.42 20.16 44.93
N ARG A 694 33.15 19.43 44.06
CA ARG A 694 33.91 19.98 42.92
C ARG A 694 33.44 19.49 41.54
N LEU A 695 32.17 19.10 41.40
CA LEU A 695 31.61 18.69 40.10
C LEU A 695 31.63 19.83 39.06
N ALA A 696 31.44 21.07 39.49
CA ALA A 696 31.53 22.24 38.61
C ALA A 696 32.94 22.43 38.00
N ASP A 697 34.00 22.02 38.71
CA ASP A 697 35.36 22.06 38.18
C ASP A 697 35.55 21.03 37.06
N ILE A 698 34.89 19.86 37.16
CA ILE A 698 34.89 18.87 36.08
C ILE A 698 34.21 19.44 34.85
N GLU A 699 33.00 19.99 34.99
CA GLU A 699 32.25 20.61 33.89
C GLU A 699 33.10 21.69 33.16
N ARG A 700 33.73 22.58 33.93
CA ARG A 700 34.59 23.66 33.38
C ARG A 700 35.80 23.09 32.64
N LEU A 701 36.49 22.11 33.22
CA LEU A 701 37.68 21.50 32.61
C LEU A 701 37.31 20.67 31.37
N THR A 702 36.18 19.98 31.38
CA THR A 702 35.69 19.20 30.24
C THR A 702 35.37 20.08 29.05
N LEU A 703 34.60 21.16 29.24
CA LEU A 703 34.32 22.10 28.15
C LEU A 703 35.59 22.79 27.66
N THR A 704 36.46 23.26 28.56
CA THR A 704 37.70 23.96 28.16
C THR A 704 38.64 23.06 27.37
N ASN A 705 38.94 21.86 27.87
CA ASN A 705 39.92 20.96 27.24
C ASN A 705 39.42 20.42 25.89
N THR A 706 38.13 20.10 25.77
CA THR A 706 37.56 19.58 24.52
C THR A 706 37.47 20.66 23.44
N LEU A 707 37.07 21.89 23.80
CA LEU A 707 37.06 23.04 22.88
C LEU A 707 38.46 23.45 22.45
N GLU A 708 39.43 23.43 23.36
CA GLU A 708 40.83 23.70 23.03
C GLU A 708 41.39 22.66 22.06
N TYR A 709 41.07 21.38 22.27
CA TYR A 709 41.46 20.30 21.36
C TYR A 709 40.83 20.47 19.97
N LEU A 710 39.51 20.71 19.91
CA LEU A 710 38.77 20.95 18.67
C LEU A 710 39.31 22.17 17.91
N SER A 711 39.59 23.26 18.62
CA SER A 711 40.13 24.48 18.01
C SER A 711 41.55 24.32 17.47
N SER A 712 42.37 23.46 18.08
CA SER A 712 43.76 23.22 17.66
C SER A 712 43.89 22.18 16.53
N HIS A 713 42.87 21.35 16.31
CA HIS A 713 42.83 20.28 15.31
C HIS A 713 41.71 20.49 14.27
N LYS A 714 41.39 21.75 13.96
CA LYS A 714 40.23 22.10 13.14
C LYS A 714 40.23 21.45 11.75
N ASP A 715 41.40 21.33 11.12
CA ASP A 715 41.55 20.71 9.80
C ASP A 715 41.27 19.19 9.84
N ASP A 716 41.61 18.52 10.96
CA ASP A 716 41.37 17.08 11.15
C ASP A 716 39.89 16.78 11.39
N PHE A 717 39.19 17.67 12.09
CA PHE A 717 37.74 17.59 12.29
C PHE A 717 36.96 17.93 11.00
N GLY A 718 37.38 18.92 10.23
CA GLY A 718 36.61 19.40 9.07
C GLY A 718 35.22 19.87 9.49
N GLU A 719 34.16 19.31 8.90
CA GLU A 719 32.76 19.57 9.27
C GLU A 719 32.20 18.60 10.33
N LYS A 720 33.00 17.64 10.81
CA LYS A 720 32.56 16.65 11.80
C LYS A 720 32.26 17.29 13.15
N MET A 721 31.25 16.79 13.83
CA MET A 721 30.81 17.31 15.13
C MET A 721 31.58 16.65 16.30
N LEU A 722 31.56 17.30 17.48
CA LEU A 722 32.14 16.78 18.72
C LEU A 722 31.07 16.67 19.83
N PHE A 723 30.76 15.45 20.24
CA PHE A 723 29.84 15.12 21.34
C PHE A 723 30.58 15.16 22.68
N VAL A 724 29.99 15.82 23.67
CA VAL A 724 30.58 16.02 25.00
C VAL A 724 29.52 15.84 26.09
N ASN A 725 29.78 14.92 27.00
CA ASN A 725 28.97 14.71 28.21
C ASN A 725 29.01 15.93 29.14
N SER A 726 27.83 16.36 29.60
CA SER A 726 27.65 17.48 30.54
C SER A 726 26.87 17.07 31.77
N ILE A 727 27.07 17.80 32.88
CA ILE A 727 26.38 17.62 34.16
C ILE A 727 25.43 18.82 34.38
N PRO A 728 24.14 18.73 33.98
CA PRO A 728 23.24 19.89 33.94
C PRO A 728 22.94 20.52 35.30
N SER A 729 23.07 19.76 36.38
CA SER A 729 22.93 20.26 37.75
C SER A 729 24.08 21.18 38.18
N CYS A 730 25.19 21.21 37.43
CA CYS A 730 26.41 21.97 37.71
C CYS A 730 26.63 23.10 36.69
N ILE A 731 25.69 24.03 36.58
CA ILE A 731 25.76 25.16 35.64
C ILE A 731 26.98 26.06 35.94
N LEU A 732 27.81 26.29 34.92
CA LEU A 732 28.88 27.28 34.97
C LEU A 732 28.35 28.70 35.18
N SER A 733 29.07 29.50 35.98
CA SER A 733 28.79 30.92 36.16
C SER A 733 28.76 31.65 34.81
N ASP A 734 27.97 32.71 34.68
CA ASP A 734 27.91 33.49 33.43
C ASP A 734 29.29 34.03 33.03
N GLU A 735 30.12 34.41 34.02
CA GLU A 735 31.48 34.90 33.82
C GLU A 735 32.41 33.82 33.23
N ASP A 736 32.42 32.60 33.80
CA ASP A 736 33.23 31.47 33.29
C ASP A 736 32.76 31.04 31.89
N PHE A 737 31.44 31.03 31.67
CA PHE A 737 30.85 30.60 30.43
C PHE A 737 31.12 31.61 29.29
N ASP A 738 30.98 32.91 29.55
CA ASP A 738 31.31 33.97 28.59
C ASP A 738 32.82 34.01 28.29
N GLU A 739 33.68 33.70 29.27
CA GLU A 739 35.13 33.56 29.06
C GLU A 739 35.41 32.45 28.03
N ILE A 740 34.88 31.24 28.25
CA ILE A 740 35.04 30.09 27.36
C ILE A 740 34.49 30.40 25.96
N TYR A 741 33.29 31.01 25.88
CA TYR A 741 32.68 31.37 24.61
C TYR A 741 33.52 32.37 23.82
N SER A 742 34.03 33.43 24.48
CA SER A 742 34.83 34.46 23.83
C SER A 742 36.11 33.90 23.18
N LYS A 743 36.68 32.84 23.76
CA LYS A 743 37.92 32.22 23.31
C LYS A 743 37.71 31.15 22.23
N TYR A 744 36.61 30.41 22.28
CA TYR A 744 36.40 29.22 21.43
C TYR A 744 35.14 29.25 20.55
N ARG A 745 34.58 30.44 20.30
CA ARG A 745 33.33 30.64 19.53
C ARG A 745 33.18 29.77 18.28
N SER A 746 34.20 29.70 17.42
CA SER A 746 34.10 28.94 16.16
C SER A 746 34.12 27.43 16.34
N ALA A 747 34.73 26.92 17.40
CA ALA A 747 34.76 25.49 17.72
C ALA A 747 33.43 25.06 18.37
N MET A 748 32.79 25.96 19.12
CA MET A 748 31.56 25.68 19.85
C MET A 748 30.35 25.39 18.94
N GLU A 749 30.29 25.94 17.72
CA GLU A 749 29.22 25.61 16.75
C GLU A 749 29.25 24.15 16.27
N GLN A 750 30.41 23.48 16.36
CA GLN A 750 30.58 22.06 16.01
C GLN A 750 30.36 21.13 17.21
N MET A 751 30.03 21.67 18.38
CA MET A 751 29.84 20.91 19.60
C MET A 751 28.38 20.44 19.75
N VAL A 752 28.22 19.23 20.27
CA VAL A 752 26.95 18.64 20.71
C VAL A 752 27.09 18.31 22.20
N ILE A 753 26.24 18.88 23.04
CA ILE A 753 26.24 18.60 24.48
C ILE A 753 25.25 17.47 24.77
N GLU A 754 25.70 16.44 25.48
CA GLU A 754 24.91 15.26 25.86
C GLU A 754 24.38 15.38 27.28
N PHE A 755 23.10 15.03 27.45
CA PHE A 755 22.42 14.96 28.75
C PHE A 755 21.76 13.60 28.94
N THR A 756 21.87 13.00 30.11
CA THR A 756 21.20 11.73 30.40
C THR A 756 19.67 11.88 30.50
N GLU A 757 18.92 10.86 30.11
CA GLU A 757 17.43 10.87 30.15
C GLU A 757 16.87 11.26 31.54
N GLN A 758 17.56 10.89 32.62
CA GLN A 758 17.14 11.10 34.02
C GLN A 758 17.70 12.37 34.67
N THR A 759 18.13 13.35 33.88
CA THR A 759 18.75 14.58 34.39
C THR A 759 17.98 15.24 35.55
N GLU A 760 18.59 15.32 36.74
CA GLU A 760 18.03 15.93 37.97
C GLU A 760 18.10 17.48 38.01
N ALA A 761 17.98 18.15 36.86
CA ALA A 761 18.07 19.61 36.80
C ALA A 761 16.70 20.27 37.01
N SER A 762 16.68 21.39 37.73
CA SER A 762 15.47 22.20 37.89
C SER A 762 15.05 22.87 36.57
N SER A 763 13.76 23.20 36.44
CA SER A 763 13.22 23.88 35.24
C SER A 763 13.95 25.18 34.87
N ASP A 764 14.49 25.90 35.86
CA ASP A 764 15.23 27.15 35.62
C ASP A 764 16.65 26.88 35.11
N GLN A 765 17.30 25.83 35.61
CA GLN A 765 18.61 25.39 35.12
C GLN A 765 18.53 24.95 33.66
N LEU A 766 17.47 24.21 33.28
CA LEU A 766 17.26 23.78 31.90
C LEU A 766 17.03 24.95 30.95
N LYS A 767 16.29 25.98 31.37
CA LYS A 767 16.09 27.20 30.57
C LYS A 767 17.40 27.91 30.27
N VAL A 768 18.31 28.01 31.24
CA VAL A 768 19.62 28.65 31.05
C VAL A 768 20.44 27.90 29.99
N ILE A 769 20.42 26.57 30.02
CA ILE A 769 21.13 25.73 29.04
C ILE A 769 20.55 25.92 27.63
N ILE A 770 19.22 25.95 27.50
CA ILE A 770 18.54 26.17 26.21
C ILE A 770 18.80 27.57 25.66
N ASP A 771 18.77 28.61 26.49
CA ASP A 771 19.09 29.98 26.05
C ASP A 771 20.54 30.10 25.57
N ARG A 772 21.47 29.46 26.29
CA ARG A 772 22.88 29.37 25.91
C ARG A 772 23.08 28.61 24.60
N SER A 773 22.34 27.53 24.36
CA SER A 773 22.43 26.76 23.10
C SER A 773 21.93 27.58 21.91
N GLN A 774 20.82 28.30 22.06
CA GLN A 774 20.28 29.16 21.00
C GLN A 774 21.21 30.34 20.69
N LYS A 775 21.73 31.02 21.72
CA LYS A 775 22.64 32.15 21.57
C LYS A 775 23.94 31.76 20.84
N MET A 776 24.40 30.52 21.06
CA MET A 776 25.77 30.11 20.68
C MET A 776 25.83 28.97 19.67
N ARG A 777 24.67 28.47 19.24
CA ARG A 777 24.47 27.52 18.14
C ARG A 777 25.12 26.15 18.31
N PHE A 778 25.51 25.77 19.53
CA PHE A 778 25.83 24.38 19.84
C PHE A 778 24.55 23.55 19.90
N LYS A 779 24.66 22.25 19.62
CA LYS A 779 23.51 21.34 19.57
C LYS A 779 23.37 20.56 20.87
N ILE A 780 22.20 19.98 21.11
CA ILE A 780 21.91 19.15 22.29
C ILE A 780 21.58 17.73 21.84
N ALA A 781 22.08 16.74 22.55
CA ALA A 781 21.70 15.34 22.42
C ALA A 781 21.21 14.77 23.76
N ILE A 782 20.29 13.81 23.69
CA ILE A 782 19.83 13.06 24.87
C ILE A 782 20.47 11.68 24.85
N ASP A 783 21.06 11.30 25.98
CA ASP A 783 21.82 10.08 26.20
C ASP A 783 21.11 9.07 27.11
N ASP A 784 21.51 7.80 27.03
CA ASP A 784 20.94 6.67 27.77
C ASP A 784 19.42 6.47 27.58
N TYR A 785 18.88 6.86 26.41
CA TYR A 785 17.43 6.87 26.19
C TYR A 785 16.85 5.46 26.12
N GLY A 786 15.88 5.17 26.99
CA GLY A 786 15.13 3.90 27.02
C GLY A 786 15.52 2.93 28.14
N THR A 787 16.36 3.35 29.10
CA THR A 787 16.70 2.58 30.32
C THR A 787 15.69 2.75 31.46
N GLY A 788 14.77 3.72 31.35
CA GLY A 788 13.72 4.04 32.33
C GLY A 788 12.35 4.31 31.69
N TYR A 789 11.40 4.85 32.48
CA TYR A 789 10.13 5.36 31.93
C TYR A 789 10.42 6.45 30.91
N SER A 790 10.17 6.18 29.63
CA SER A 790 10.38 7.09 28.51
C SER A 790 9.81 8.48 28.81
N ASN A 791 10.67 9.41 29.23
CA ASN A 791 10.23 10.72 29.67
C ASN A 791 10.13 11.64 28.45
N ILE A 792 9.08 11.43 27.64
CA ILE A 792 8.73 12.24 26.46
C ILE A 792 8.79 13.75 26.77
N SER A 793 8.52 14.14 28.02
CA SER A 793 8.64 15.52 28.50
C SER A 793 10.04 16.13 28.25
N ASN A 794 11.12 15.36 28.38
CA ASN A 794 12.48 15.85 28.14
C ASN A 794 12.73 16.04 26.65
N LEU A 795 12.29 15.11 25.79
CA LEU A 795 12.40 15.27 24.33
C LEU A 795 11.62 16.49 23.83
N LEU A 796 10.42 16.74 24.37
CA LEU A 796 9.61 17.92 24.04
C LEU A 796 10.22 19.23 24.54
N THR A 797 10.93 19.18 25.68
CA THR A 797 11.54 20.38 26.27
C THR A 797 12.82 20.79 25.57
N PHE A 798 13.68 19.82 25.22
CA PHE A 798 14.99 20.11 24.62
C PHE A 798 14.97 20.21 23.09
N MET A 799 14.00 19.57 22.42
CA MET A 799 13.98 19.40 20.95
C MET A 799 15.38 19.04 20.43
N PRO A 800 15.94 17.90 20.86
CA PRO A 800 17.34 17.60 20.67
C PRO A 800 17.69 17.39 19.19
N PHE A 801 18.95 17.65 18.84
CA PHE A 801 19.48 17.31 17.53
C PHE A 801 19.62 15.79 17.34
N CYS A 802 19.90 15.07 18.43
CA CYS A 802 20.12 13.63 18.40
C CYS A 802 19.59 12.92 19.66
N VAL A 803 19.03 11.74 19.51
CA VAL A 803 18.64 10.83 20.59
C VAL A 803 19.52 9.57 20.51
N LYS A 804 20.29 9.31 21.56
CA LYS A 804 21.14 8.11 21.69
C LYS A 804 20.35 7.02 22.41
N ILE A 805 20.14 5.90 21.71
CA ILE A 805 19.47 4.72 22.25
C ILE A 805 20.49 3.91 23.04
N ASP A 806 20.18 3.70 24.32
CA ASP A 806 21.09 3.02 25.25
C ASP A 806 21.49 1.62 24.80
N ARG A 807 22.72 1.24 25.12
CA ARG A 807 23.30 -0.07 24.81
C ARG A 807 22.47 -1.23 25.33
N SER A 808 21.78 -1.11 26.47
CA SER A 808 20.95 -2.21 26.99
C SER A 808 19.79 -2.60 26.06
N LEU A 809 19.31 -1.67 25.23
CA LEU A 809 18.31 -1.92 24.18
C LEU A 809 18.94 -2.47 22.90
N ILE A 810 20.15 -2.04 22.57
CA ILE A 810 20.87 -2.49 21.36
C ILE A 810 21.48 -3.89 21.56
N MET A 811 21.99 -4.19 22.75
CA MET A 811 22.66 -5.45 23.04
C MET A 811 21.73 -6.66 22.82
N ASN A 812 22.17 -7.59 21.97
CA ASN A 812 21.44 -8.78 21.53
C ASN A 812 20.07 -8.51 20.85
N ILE A 813 19.85 -7.31 20.30
CA ILE A 813 18.57 -6.89 19.71
C ILE A 813 18.10 -7.77 18.54
N GLN A 814 19.00 -8.36 17.77
CA GLN A 814 18.71 -9.30 16.68
C GLN A 814 17.84 -10.49 17.14
N SER A 815 17.95 -10.88 18.42
CA SER A 815 17.28 -12.04 18.99
C SER A 815 16.04 -11.71 19.83
N ASP A 816 15.77 -10.42 20.10
CA ASP A 816 14.72 -9.98 21.00
C ASP A 816 13.70 -9.08 20.28
N LYS A 817 12.57 -9.68 19.87
CA LYS A 817 11.48 -8.98 19.16
C LYS A 817 10.87 -7.84 19.98
N ARG A 818 10.90 -7.91 21.32
CA ARG A 818 10.35 -6.85 22.17
C ARG A 818 11.25 -5.62 22.12
N LYS A 819 12.57 -5.83 22.22
CA LYS A 819 13.56 -4.75 22.00
C LYS A 819 13.43 -4.16 20.61
N GLN A 820 13.33 -4.98 19.56
CA GLN A 820 13.14 -4.48 18.19
C GLN A 820 11.90 -3.60 18.05
N HIS A 821 10.75 -4.03 18.61
CA HIS A 821 9.52 -3.25 18.54
C HIS A 821 9.63 -1.92 19.30
N PHE A 822 10.20 -1.96 20.50
CA PHE A 822 10.40 -0.76 21.31
C PHE A 822 11.38 0.23 20.67
N THR A 823 12.54 -0.26 20.22
CA THR A 823 13.55 0.53 19.50
C THR A 823 12.99 1.15 18.22
N ARG A 824 12.17 0.42 17.45
CA ARG A 824 11.49 0.95 16.26
C ARG A 824 10.56 2.12 16.60
N ASN A 825 9.76 2.00 17.65
CA ASN A 825 8.87 3.09 18.08
C ASN A 825 9.66 4.35 18.49
N ILE A 826 10.85 4.18 19.11
CA ILE A 826 11.75 5.31 19.43
C ILE A 826 12.25 5.97 18.14
N ILE A 827 12.67 5.17 17.16
CA ILE A 827 13.15 5.66 15.86
C ILE A 827 12.06 6.45 15.14
N GLU A 828 10.86 5.87 15.02
CA GLU A 828 9.71 6.52 14.38
C GLU A 828 9.36 7.86 15.07
N TYR A 829 9.29 7.88 16.41
CA TYR A 829 9.02 9.10 17.15
C TYR A 829 10.09 10.18 16.93
N ALA A 830 11.37 9.81 16.93
CA ALA A 830 12.47 10.74 16.70
C ALA A 830 12.41 11.32 15.28
N HIS A 831 12.14 10.48 14.27
CA HIS A 831 12.02 10.90 12.87
C HIS A 831 10.82 11.83 12.64
N ASP A 832 9.66 11.54 13.23
CA ASP A 832 8.47 12.40 13.17
C ASP A 832 8.74 13.82 13.73
N ASN A 833 9.69 13.93 14.66
CA ASN A 833 10.10 15.20 15.27
C ASN A 833 11.39 15.80 14.68
N ASN A 834 11.94 15.22 13.60
CA ASN A 834 13.19 15.61 12.93
C ASN A 834 14.46 15.51 13.81
N PHE A 835 14.51 14.54 14.71
CA PHE A 835 15.70 14.22 15.50
C PHE A 835 16.50 13.11 14.83
N ASN A 836 17.84 13.18 14.86
CA ASN A 836 18.67 12.04 14.44
C ASN A 836 18.68 10.96 15.53
N VAL A 837 18.69 9.69 15.14
CA VAL A 837 18.77 8.58 16.08
C VAL A 837 20.15 7.94 16.02
N LEU A 838 20.78 7.78 17.18
CA LEU A 838 22.07 7.12 17.33
C LEU A 838 21.90 5.80 18.10
N ALA A 839 22.32 4.68 17.52
CA ALA A 839 22.40 3.41 18.25
C ALA A 839 23.76 3.29 18.96
N GLU A 840 23.73 3.27 20.29
CA GLU A 840 24.94 3.18 21.10
C GLU A 840 25.31 1.73 21.44
N GLY A 841 26.61 1.46 21.50
CA GLY A 841 27.13 0.20 22.01
C GLY A 841 26.97 -0.96 21.03
N VAL A 842 26.99 -0.68 19.72
CA VAL A 842 27.00 -1.72 18.68
C VAL A 842 28.33 -2.48 18.71
N GLU A 843 28.28 -3.77 19.04
CA GLU A 843 29.47 -4.60 19.25
C GLU A 843 29.57 -5.75 18.26
N THR A 844 28.49 -6.08 17.55
CA THR A 844 28.42 -7.20 16.61
C THR A 844 27.84 -6.80 15.23
N SER A 845 28.16 -7.59 14.21
CA SER A 845 27.62 -7.47 12.84
C SER A 845 26.09 -7.58 12.83
N GLU A 846 25.55 -8.48 13.64
CA GLU A 846 24.12 -8.75 13.70
C GLU A 846 23.35 -7.60 14.35
N GLU A 847 23.89 -7.01 15.42
CA GLU A 847 23.34 -5.80 16.03
C GLU A 847 23.35 -4.64 15.03
N LEU A 848 24.48 -4.44 14.33
CA LEU A 848 24.65 -3.43 13.29
C LEU A 848 23.59 -3.55 12.19
N ALA A 849 23.46 -4.74 11.59
CA ALA A 849 22.49 -4.99 10.54
C ALA A 849 21.05 -4.80 11.05
N THR A 850 20.75 -5.20 12.28
CA THR A 850 19.41 -5.06 12.87
C THR A 850 19.05 -3.60 13.10
N VAL A 851 19.94 -2.79 13.68
CA VAL A 851 19.66 -1.36 13.93
C VAL A 851 19.54 -0.56 12.63
N ILE A 852 20.38 -0.86 11.63
CA ILE A 852 20.24 -0.28 10.30
C ILE A 852 18.90 -0.67 9.67
N SER A 853 18.47 -1.93 9.82
CA SER A 853 17.18 -2.39 9.31
C SER A 853 15.96 -1.70 9.92
N MET A 854 16.10 -1.18 11.14
CA MET A 854 15.04 -0.45 11.81
C MET A 854 15.04 1.04 11.49
N GLY A 855 16.02 1.55 10.73
CA GLY A 855 16.07 2.95 10.28
C GLY A 855 16.93 3.88 11.13
N VAL A 856 17.89 3.39 11.92
CA VAL A 856 18.79 4.27 12.70
C VAL A 856 19.69 5.13 11.78
N ASP A 857 19.95 6.38 12.16
CA ASP A 857 20.72 7.35 11.36
C ASP A 857 22.23 7.29 11.63
N LEU A 858 22.60 7.13 12.91
CA LEU A 858 23.97 7.20 13.40
C LEU A 858 24.33 5.94 14.22
N ILE A 859 25.58 5.51 14.13
CA ILE A 859 26.04 4.27 14.77
C ILE A 859 27.31 4.53 15.56
N GLN A 860 27.34 4.05 16.80
CA GLN A 860 28.51 4.12 17.66
C GLN A 860 28.69 2.80 18.42
N GLY A 861 29.92 2.30 18.47
CA GLY A 861 30.25 1.13 19.28
C GLY A 861 31.62 0.57 18.96
N TYR A 862 31.99 -0.53 19.62
CA TYR A 862 33.30 -1.15 19.38
C TYR A 862 33.40 -1.83 18.01
N TYR A 863 32.27 -2.13 17.38
CA TYR A 863 32.25 -2.70 16.03
C TYR A 863 32.73 -1.68 14.98
N THR A 864 32.40 -0.39 15.16
CA THR A 864 32.87 0.68 14.26
C THR A 864 34.31 1.08 14.59
N ALA A 865 34.56 1.58 15.79
CA ALA A 865 35.90 1.75 16.34
C ALA A 865 35.89 1.99 17.86
N LYS A 866 37.00 1.65 18.52
CA LYS A 866 37.21 1.92 19.95
C LYS A 866 37.67 3.37 20.19
N PRO A 867 37.42 3.93 21.38
CA PRO A 867 37.95 5.25 21.75
C PRO A 867 39.49 5.31 21.69
N SER A 868 40.03 6.36 21.07
CA SER A 868 41.48 6.58 20.90
C SER A 868 41.88 8.01 21.30
N PHE A 869 43.16 8.23 21.64
CA PHE A 869 43.68 9.59 21.89
C PHE A 869 43.91 10.38 20.59
N GLU A 870 43.99 9.70 19.46
CA GLU A 870 44.13 10.30 18.12
C GLU A 870 42.82 10.16 17.36
N LEU A 871 42.47 11.18 16.57
CA LEU A 871 41.29 11.16 15.70
C LEU A 871 41.50 10.17 14.57
N LEU A 872 40.48 9.33 14.34
CA LEU A 872 40.49 8.37 13.26
C LEU A 872 39.91 9.01 12.00
N GLY A 873 40.65 9.07 10.89
CA GLY A 873 40.17 9.72 9.66
C GLY A 873 39.02 8.98 8.94
N CYS A 874 39.01 7.64 9.01
CA CYS A 874 37.96 6.77 8.49
C CYS A 874 37.91 5.45 9.28
N ILE A 875 36.74 4.83 9.34
CA ILE A 875 36.60 3.47 9.89
C ILE A 875 37.17 2.42 8.93
N SER A 876 37.26 1.16 9.37
CA SER A 876 37.67 0.05 8.51
C SER A 876 36.82 0.01 7.23
N PRO A 877 37.41 -0.08 6.03
CA PRO A 877 36.66 -0.21 4.78
C PRO A 877 35.64 -1.35 4.79
N ASP A 878 36.01 -2.50 5.39
CA ASP A 878 35.12 -3.67 5.51
C ASP A 878 33.85 -3.34 6.32
N VAL A 879 33.99 -2.59 7.42
CA VAL A 879 32.87 -2.20 8.28
C VAL A 879 32.02 -1.12 7.60
N SER A 880 32.66 -0.19 6.88
CA SER A 880 31.95 0.82 6.08
C SER A 880 31.12 0.18 4.97
N GLU A 881 31.70 -0.78 4.23
CA GLU A 881 30.97 -1.57 3.22
C GLU A 881 29.83 -2.39 3.83
N GLU A 882 30.03 -2.95 5.02
CA GLU A 882 29.00 -3.70 5.73
C GLU A 882 27.81 -2.80 6.11
N ILE A 883 28.08 -1.58 6.60
CA ILE A 883 27.05 -0.56 6.87
C ILE A 883 26.29 -0.23 5.59
N ILE A 884 26.98 0.07 4.50
CA ILE A 884 26.36 0.40 3.20
C ILE A 884 25.54 -0.79 2.69
N ARG A 885 26.05 -2.02 2.81
CA ARG A 885 25.33 -3.24 2.41
C ARG A 885 24.08 -3.43 3.27
N ALA A 886 24.19 -3.34 4.59
CA ALA A 886 23.06 -3.46 5.51
C ALA A 886 22.00 -2.39 5.23
N TYR A 887 22.42 -1.16 4.94
CA TYR A 887 21.54 -0.05 4.60
C TYR A 887 20.80 -0.29 3.29
N ASN A 888 21.51 -0.70 2.24
CA ASN A 888 20.88 -1.07 0.97
C ASN A 888 19.93 -2.26 1.15
N SER A 889 20.31 -3.28 1.92
CA SER A 889 19.45 -4.43 2.26
C SER A 889 18.21 -4.02 3.07
N SER A 890 18.29 -3.00 3.92
CA SER A 890 17.16 -2.51 4.74
C SER A 890 16.14 -1.67 3.97
N ARG A 891 16.55 -0.94 2.93
CA ARG A 891 15.64 -0.16 2.07
C ARG A 891 14.68 -1.01 1.26
N TYR A 892 14.97 -2.30 1.19
CA TYR A 892 14.12 -3.32 0.65
C TYR A 892 13.12 -3.86 1.69
N THR A 893 12.81 -3.18 2.79
CA THR A 893 11.91 -3.74 3.83
C THR A 893 10.65 -2.90 4.14
N THR A 894 10.07 -2.23 3.15
CA THR A 894 8.58 -2.18 3.10
C THR A 894 8.14 -3.63 3.01
N ALA A 895 7.32 -4.15 3.93
CA ALA A 895 7.05 -5.58 4.12
C ALA A 895 7.04 -6.40 2.81
N ARG A 896 8.21 -6.92 2.43
CA ARG A 896 8.39 -7.68 1.20
C ARG A 896 7.81 -9.05 1.40
N LYS A 897 6.85 -9.42 0.57
CA LYS A 897 6.39 -10.80 0.49
C LYS A 897 7.23 -11.45 -0.61
N THR A 898 8.20 -12.28 -0.23
CA THR A 898 9.16 -12.90 -1.17
C THR A 898 8.73 -14.31 -1.55
N TYR A 899 8.71 -14.59 -2.85
CA TYR A 899 8.46 -15.91 -3.42
C TYR A 899 9.80 -16.64 -3.57
N PHE A 900 10.00 -17.72 -2.81
CA PHE A 900 11.19 -18.57 -2.95
C PHE A 900 10.87 -19.72 -3.90
N THR A 901 11.67 -19.87 -4.95
CA THR A 901 11.48 -20.95 -5.92
C THR A 901 12.01 -22.26 -5.34
N ASP A 902 11.15 -23.02 -4.65
CA ASP A 902 11.48 -24.37 -4.15
C ASP A 902 11.48 -25.39 -5.32
N ASN A 903 10.81 -26.55 -5.17
CA ASN A 903 10.72 -27.61 -6.20
C ASN A 903 9.89 -27.22 -7.44
N GLU A 904 9.42 -25.99 -7.53
CA GLU A 904 8.65 -25.50 -8.67
C GLU A 904 9.56 -24.98 -9.77
N THR A 905 9.13 -25.15 -11.02
CA THR A 905 9.91 -24.76 -12.21
C THR A 905 9.21 -23.70 -13.06
N VAL A 906 7.96 -23.35 -12.73
CA VAL A 906 7.12 -22.42 -13.52
C VAL A 906 6.20 -21.60 -12.61
N SER A 907 6.16 -20.28 -12.79
CA SER A 907 5.16 -19.40 -12.16
C SER A 907 4.45 -18.48 -13.16
N ASP A 908 3.22 -18.10 -12.82
CA ASP A 908 2.49 -17.02 -13.48
C ASP A 908 2.75 -15.69 -12.76
N LEU A 909 3.29 -14.72 -13.49
CA LEU A 909 3.71 -13.43 -12.95
C LEU A 909 2.54 -12.62 -12.36
N LYS A 910 1.36 -12.70 -12.99
CA LYS A 910 0.17 -11.98 -12.52
C LYS A 910 -0.41 -12.62 -11.26
N ALA A 911 -0.36 -13.93 -11.15
CA ALA A 911 -0.76 -14.64 -9.94
C ALA A 911 0.11 -14.22 -8.74
N LEU A 912 1.44 -14.15 -8.92
CA LEU A 912 2.36 -13.72 -7.87
C LEU A 912 2.07 -12.29 -7.38
N ASP A 913 1.80 -11.35 -8.30
CA ASP A 913 1.40 -9.99 -7.93
C ASP A 913 0.04 -9.92 -7.21
N LEU A 914 -0.96 -10.68 -7.67
CA LEU A 914 -2.29 -10.73 -7.02
C LEU A 914 -2.24 -11.28 -5.60
N GLU A 915 -1.29 -12.18 -5.35
CA GLU A 915 -0.99 -12.68 -4.01
C GLU A 915 -0.17 -11.68 -3.17
N GLY A 916 0.23 -10.54 -3.74
CA GLY A 916 0.96 -9.47 -3.08
C GLY A 916 2.45 -9.78 -2.88
N TYR A 917 3.04 -10.69 -3.67
CA TYR A 917 4.49 -10.87 -3.68
C TYR A 917 5.19 -9.64 -4.26
N THR A 918 6.37 -9.31 -3.73
CA THR A 918 7.21 -8.17 -4.14
C THR A 918 8.54 -8.62 -4.75
N ASP A 919 8.95 -9.86 -4.51
CA ASP A 919 10.23 -10.41 -4.98
C ASP A 919 10.10 -11.89 -5.32
N ILE A 920 10.90 -12.33 -6.30
CA ILE A 920 11.10 -13.74 -6.64
C ILE A 920 12.58 -14.06 -6.43
N VAL A 921 12.89 -14.98 -5.51
CA VAL A 921 14.26 -15.46 -5.26
C VAL A 921 14.46 -16.82 -5.90
N ILE A 922 15.32 -16.87 -6.91
CA ILE A 922 15.60 -18.05 -7.72
C ILE A 922 16.90 -18.70 -7.29
N SER A 923 16.79 -19.92 -6.77
CA SER A 923 17.93 -20.77 -6.39
C SER A 923 18.03 -22.05 -7.21
N SER A 924 17.07 -22.31 -8.12
CA SER A 924 17.04 -23.51 -8.94
C SER A 924 17.93 -23.38 -10.20
N PRO A 925 18.42 -24.51 -10.75
CA PRO A 925 19.20 -24.51 -11.99
C PRO A 925 18.41 -24.05 -13.22
N GLU A 926 17.09 -24.22 -13.21
CA GLU A 926 16.19 -23.80 -14.27
C GLU A 926 14.87 -23.30 -13.67
N TYR A 927 14.34 -22.21 -14.23
CA TYR A 927 13.08 -21.62 -13.79
C TYR A 927 12.37 -20.89 -14.93
N THR A 928 11.04 -20.89 -14.94
CA THR A 928 10.22 -20.24 -15.97
C THR A 928 9.22 -19.28 -15.36
N ILE A 929 9.15 -18.06 -15.89
CA ILE A 929 8.14 -17.06 -15.55
C ILE A 929 7.29 -16.79 -16.78
N ASN A 930 5.99 -17.07 -16.68
CA ASN A 930 5.00 -16.75 -17.70
C ASN A 930 4.31 -15.43 -17.34
N GLY A 931 4.35 -14.47 -18.23
CA GLY A 931 3.56 -13.25 -18.17
C GLY A 931 2.30 -13.35 -19.03
N SER A 932 1.35 -12.47 -18.77
CA SER A 932 0.19 -12.25 -19.63
C SER A 932 0.41 -10.99 -20.46
N GLY A 933 0.27 -11.07 -21.78
CA GLY A 933 0.60 -9.98 -22.70
C GLY A 933 -0.04 -8.65 -22.30
N GLY A 934 0.80 -7.66 -21.97
CA GLY A 934 0.40 -6.32 -21.54
C GLY A 934 0.33 -6.09 -20.02
N TYR A 935 0.42 -7.14 -19.21
CA TYR A 935 0.51 -7.01 -17.75
C TYR A 935 1.93 -6.57 -17.34
N ILE A 936 2.01 -5.57 -16.47
CA ILE A 936 3.25 -5.00 -15.93
C ILE A 936 3.29 -5.32 -14.44
N SER A 937 4.33 -6.01 -14.02
CA SER A 937 4.55 -6.40 -12.63
C SER A 937 5.64 -5.56 -11.98
N GLU A 938 5.48 -5.21 -10.70
CA GLU A 938 6.52 -4.52 -9.91
C GLU A 938 7.50 -5.49 -9.21
N LEU A 939 7.40 -6.80 -9.51
CA LEU A 939 8.24 -7.82 -8.91
C LEU A 939 9.71 -7.64 -9.26
N THR A 940 10.57 -7.78 -8.25
CA THR A 940 12.01 -7.89 -8.45
C THR A 940 12.44 -9.35 -8.54
N VAL A 941 13.23 -9.71 -9.56
CA VAL A 941 13.78 -11.06 -9.72
C VAL A 941 15.22 -11.11 -9.22
N LEU A 942 15.47 -11.96 -8.22
CA LEU A 942 16.75 -12.10 -7.53
C LEU A 942 17.33 -13.50 -7.79
N ILE A 943 18.51 -13.59 -8.39
CA ILE A 943 19.26 -14.85 -8.49
C ILE A 943 20.14 -14.99 -7.26
N SER A 944 20.03 -16.11 -6.55
CA SER A 944 20.82 -16.37 -5.35
C SER A 944 22.33 -16.42 -5.63
N ASP A 945 23.14 -16.04 -4.64
CA ASP A 945 24.61 -16.12 -4.73
C ASP A 945 25.09 -17.56 -5.01
N ASN A 946 26.22 -17.69 -5.72
CA ASN A 946 26.85 -18.95 -6.12
C ASN A 946 25.92 -19.89 -6.91
N THR A 947 25.00 -19.33 -7.70
CA THR A 947 24.01 -20.10 -8.46
C THR A 947 24.31 -20.08 -9.96
N GLU A 948 24.17 -21.23 -10.62
CA GLU A 948 24.10 -21.31 -12.08
C GLU A 948 22.65 -21.61 -12.47
N CYS A 949 21.98 -20.66 -13.11
CA CYS A 949 20.54 -20.69 -13.35
C CYS A 949 20.21 -20.37 -14.82
N THR A 950 19.25 -21.09 -15.39
CA THR A 950 18.57 -20.75 -16.65
C THR A 950 17.19 -20.21 -16.35
N LEU A 951 16.96 -18.93 -16.59
CA LEU A 951 15.66 -18.26 -16.40
C LEU A 951 14.96 -18.06 -17.74
N ASN A 952 13.84 -18.75 -17.95
CA ASN A 952 12.97 -18.62 -19.11
C ASN A 952 11.90 -17.54 -18.84
N LEU A 953 11.93 -16.42 -19.55
CA LEU A 953 10.90 -15.38 -19.48
C LEU A 953 10.00 -15.46 -20.71
N ASN A 954 8.70 -15.68 -20.50
CA ASN A 954 7.71 -15.80 -21.57
C ASN A 954 6.66 -14.68 -21.49
N HIS A 955 6.70 -13.69 -22.39
CA HIS A 955 5.77 -12.55 -22.41
C HIS A 955 5.71 -11.72 -21.10
N VAL A 956 6.86 -11.51 -20.45
CA VAL A 956 6.98 -10.86 -19.13
C VAL A 956 7.22 -9.35 -19.26
N ASN A 957 6.49 -8.52 -18.51
CA ASN A 957 6.85 -7.11 -18.33
C ASN A 957 7.09 -6.79 -16.85
N LEU A 958 8.30 -6.33 -16.52
CA LEU A 958 8.70 -5.91 -15.18
C LEU A 958 8.85 -4.39 -15.13
N ARG A 959 8.39 -3.79 -14.02
CA ARG A 959 8.53 -2.38 -13.70
C ARG A 959 9.24 -2.21 -12.36
N ASP A 960 10.09 -1.21 -12.27
CA ASP A 960 10.63 -0.74 -11.00
C ASP A 960 10.35 0.76 -10.88
N ASP A 961 9.53 1.15 -9.90
CA ASP A 961 9.19 2.54 -9.61
C ASP A 961 10.03 3.13 -8.46
N HIS A 962 10.96 2.34 -7.89
CA HIS A 962 11.69 2.68 -6.67
C HIS A 962 13.19 2.93 -6.87
N GLY A 963 13.71 2.79 -8.09
CA GLY A 963 15.09 3.08 -8.44
C GLY A 963 16.06 1.90 -8.26
N GLY A 964 15.57 0.68 -8.05
CA GLY A 964 16.33 -0.57 -7.94
C GLY A 964 16.35 -1.43 -9.22
N SER A 965 17.22 -2.43 -9.31
CA SER A 965 17.27 -3.30 -10.50
C SER A 965 16.12 -4.29 -10.53
N SER A 966 15.42 -4.43 -11.66
CA SER A 966 14.32 -5.41 -11.80
C SER A 966 14.84 -6.86 -11.86
N ILE A 967 16.08 -7.05 -12.30
CA ILE A 967 16.76 -8.35 -12.25
C ILE A 967 18.14 -8.16 -11.60
N VAL A 968 18.43 -8.95 -10.56
CA VAL A 968 19.69 -8.90 -9.82
C VAL A 968 20.37 -10.26 -9.89
N VAL A 969 21.58 -10.32 -10.46
CA VAL A 969 22.41 -11.52 -10.45
C VAL A 969 23.22 -11.56 -9.14
N GLY A 970 23.08 -12.63 -8.37
CA GLY A 970 23.86 -12.87 -7.16
C GLY A 970 25.37 -12.97 -7.42
N LYS A 971 26.18 -12.81 -6.38
CA LYS A 971 27.64 -12.88 -6.47
C LYS A 971 28.10 -14.28 -6.88
N ASN A 972 29.19 -14.35 -7.66
CA ASN A 972 29.75 -15.58 -8.21
C ASN A 972 28.73 -16.46 -8.95
N SER A 973 27.71 -15.85 -9.56
CA SER A 973 26.61 -16.57 -10.19
C SER A 973 26.62 -16.43 -11.70
N ARG A 974 26.00 -17.39 -12.39
CA ARG A 974 25.84 -17.38 -13.85
C ARG A 974 24.37 -17.51 -14.20
N LEU A 975 23.83 -16.48 -14.84
CA LEU A 975 22.45 -16.46 -15.31
C LEU A 975 22.41 -16.65 -16.83
N THR A 976 21.70 -17.66 -17.31
CA THR A 976 21.26 -17.75 -18.70
C THR A 976 19.82 -17.26 -18.78
N LEU A 977 19.59 -16.07 -19.30
CA LEU A 977 18.27 -15.46 -19.46
C LEU A 977 17.71 -15.80 -20.84
N ASN A 978 16.80 -16.77 -20.91
CA ASN A 978 16.16 -17.19 -22.16
C ASN A 978 14.86 -16.40 -22.39
N ILE A 979 14.82 -15.63 -23.47
CA ILE A 979 13.68 -14.76 -23.83
C ILE A 979 12.78 -15.47 -24.84
N ALA A 980 11.56 -15.79 -24.41
CA ALA A 980 10.46 -16.27 -25.23
C ALA A 980 9.38 -15.18 -25.34
N GLY A 981 8.92 -14.87 -26.56
CA GLY A 981 7.90 -13.82 -26.76
C GLY A 981 8.47 -12.40 -26.60
N GLU A 982 7.64 -11.45 -26.14
CA GLU A 982 8.04 -10.04 -25.94
C GLU A 982 8.20 -9.73 -24.46
N VAL A 983 9.42 -9.34 -24.05
CA VAL A 983 9.79 -9.03 -22.67
C VAL A 983 10.20 -7.58 -22.52
N THR A 984 9.60 -6.88 -21.57
CA THR A 984 9.94 -5.48 -21.25
C THR A 984 10.40 -5.37 -19.80
N ILE A 985 11.49 -4.66 -19.54
CA ILE A 985 12.01 -4.42 -18.19
C ILE A 985 12.20 -2.93 -18.04
N SER A 986 11.48 -2.28 -17.12
CA SER A 986 11.59 -0.84 -16.90
C SER A 986 12.54 -0.44 -15.77
N GLY A 987 13.27 -1.40 -15.19
CA GLY A 987 14.43 -1.18 -14.34
C GLY A 987 15.72 -1.71 -14.99
N SER A 988 16.84 -1.61 -14.28
CA SER A 988 18.14 -2.12 -14.74
C SER A 988 18.33 -3.62 -14.47
N ILE A 989 19.27 -4.25 -15.18
CA ILE A 989 19.74 -5.62 -14.91
C ILE A 989 21.13 -5.53 -14.27
N TYR A 990 21.23 -5.89 -12.99
CA TYR A 990 22.47 -5.81 -12.23
C TYR A 990 23.31 -7.09 -12.36
N VAL A 991 24.58 -6.93 -12.77
CA VAL A 991 25.56 -7.99 -12.97
C VAL A 991 26.87 -7.58 -12.27
N PRO A 992 27.12 -8.06 -11.05
CA PRO A 992 28.32 -7.70 -10.30
C PRO A 992 29.58 -8.43 -10.81
N GLU A 993 30.75 -7.92 -10.43
CA GLU A 993 32.03 -8.57 -10.65
C GLU A 993 32.03 -10.04 -10.20
N GLY A 994 32.76 -10.89 -10.95
CA GLY A 994 32.84 -12.33 -10.69
C GLY A 994 31.60 -13.14 -11.10
N SER A 995 30.54 -12.46 -11.57
CA SER A 995 29.30 -13.07 -12.03
C SER A 995 29.12 -12.86 -13.54
N GLY A 996 28.14 -13.52 -14.15
CA GLY A 996 27.88 -13.34 -15.57
C GLY A 996 26.44 -13.57 -15.97
N ILE A 997 26.04 -12.91 -17.06
CA ILE A 997 24.74 -13.08 -17.70
C ILE A 997 24.92 -13.48 -19.17
N LYS A 998 24.08 -14.42 -19.65
CA LYS A 998 23.91 -14.77 -21.07
C LYS A 998 22.46 -14.61 -21.46
N ILE A 999 22.15 -13.63 -22.29
CA ILE A 999 20.80 -13.41 -22.81
C ILE A 999 20.67 -14.19 -24.12
N VAL A 1000 19.72 -15.12 -24.20
CA VAL A 1000 19.53 -16.04 -25.33
C VAL A 1000 18.05 -16.11 -25.72
N GLY A 1001 17.74 -16.75 -26.85
CA GLY A 1001 16.36 -17.03 -27.26
C GLY A 1001 15.95 -16.38 -28.58
N GLY A 1002 14.68 -16.57 -28.94
CA GLY A 1002 14.09 -16.05 -30.19
C GLY A 1002 13.12 -14.88 -30.00
N GLY A 1003 12.84 -14.50 -28.75
CA GLY A 1003 11.94 -13.40 -28.39
C GLY A 1003 12.57 -12.02 -28.49
N ARG A 1004 11.80 -10.98 -28.18
CA ARG A 1004 12.23 -9.57 -28.17
C ARG A 1004 12.41 -9.09 -26.73
N LEU A 1005 13.51 -8.40 -26.44
CA LEU A 1005 13.79 -7.82 -25.12
C LEU A 1005 13.95 -6.30 -25.21
N SER A 1006 13.27 -5.55 -24.34
CA SER A 1006 13.44 -4.10 -24.17
C SER A 1006 13.73 -3.74 -22.72
N VAL A 1007 14.85 -3.07 -22.44
CA VAL A 1007 15.25 -2.59 -21.11
C VAL A 1007 15.19 -1.06 -21.11
N THR A 1008 14.28 -0.47 -20.33
CA THR A 1008 14.05 0.99 -20.26
C THR A 1008 14.06 1.48 -18.81
N PRO A 1009 15.24 1.59 -18.18
CA PRO A 1009 15.36 2.01 -16.77
C PRO A 1009 14.80 3.42 -16.53
N LEU A 1010 14.32 3.68 -15.30
CA LEU A 1010 13.90 5.02 -14.86
C LEU A 1010 15.06 6.02 -14.76
N SER A 1011 14.75 7.32 -14.73
CA SER A 1011 15.74 8.41 -14.85
C SER A 1011 16.70 8.57 -13.66
N ASN A 1012 16.36 7.98 -12.50
CA ASN A 1012 17.24 7.92 -11.33
C ASN A 1012 18.29 6.80 -11.43
N GLN A 1013 18.13 5.85 -12.35
CA GLN A 1013 19.04 4.73 -12.53
C GLN A 1013 20.21 5.10 -13.46
N LYS A 1014 21.40 4.59 -13.13
CA LYS A 1014 22.65 4.98 -13.81
C LYS A 1014 23.15 3.96 -14.82
N PHE A 1015 22.46 2.83 -15.00
CA PHE A 1015 22.88 1.82 -15.96
C PHE A 1015 21.71 1.01 -16.53
N GLY A 1016 21.91 0.40 -17.71
CA GLY A 1016 20.96 -0.53 -18.33
C GLY A 1016 21.23 -1.98 -17.94
N ILE A 1017 22.36 -2.53 -18.37
CA ILE A 1017 22.82 -3.89 -18.04
C ILE A 1017 24.27 -3.84 -17.56
N GLY A 1018 24.54 -4.41 -16.39
CA GLY A 1018 25.86 -4.43 -15.77
C GLY A 1018 25.82 -3.81 -14.38
N CYS A 1019 26.58 -2.73 -14.15
CA CYS A 1019 26.58 -2.07 -12.85
C CYS A 1019 26.73 -0.55 -12.98
N ASP A 1020 26.68 0.15 -11.84
CA ASP A 1020 26.88 1.59 -11.82
C ASP A 1020 28.34 1.99 -12.12
N MET A 1021 28.58 3.30 -12.20
CA MET A 1021 29.88 3.86 -12.57
C MET A 1021 30.98 3.68 -11.51
N ASN A 1022 30.66 3.23 -10.30
CA ASN A 1022 31.61 3.10 -9.20
C ASN A 1022 32.06 1.65 -8.99
N HIS A 1023 31.44 0.69 -9.67
CA HIS A 1023 31.72 -0.74 -9.50
C HIS A 1023 32.25 -1.40 -10.77
N SER A 1024 32.86 -2.57 -10.61
CA SER A 1024 33.21 -3.46 -11.72
C SER A 1024 32.00 -4.29 -12.15
N TYR A 1025 31.79 -4.43 -13.46
CA TYR A 1025 30.73 -5.28 -14.02
C TYR A 1025 31.26 -6.69 -14.28
N GLY A 1026 30.35 -7.68 -14.28
CA GLY A 1026 30.65 -9.08 -14.63
C GLY A 1026 30.60 -9.37 -16.14
N ASP A 1027 30.65 -10.65 -16.54
CA ASP A 1027 30.54 -11.03 -17.96
C ASP A 1027 29.12 -10.77 -18.50
N ILE A 1028 29.01 -10.12 -19.66
CA ILE A 1028 27.72 -9.80 -20.29
C ILE A 1028 27.73 -10.38 -21.71
N GLY A 1029 26.96 -11.43 -21.94
CA GLY A 1029 26.78 -12.06 -23.25
C GLY A 1029 25.35 -11.87 -23.77
N ILE A 1030 25.19 -11.43 -25.01
CA ILE A 1030 23.90 -11.24 -25.68
C ILE A 1030 23.92 -12.04 -26.99
N TYR A 1031 23.20 -13.15 -27.02
CA TYR A 1031 23.10 -14.10 -28.13
C TYR A 1031 21.64 -14.26 -28.59
N LEU A 1032 20.90 -13.16 -28.58
CA LEU A 1032 19.47 -13.14 -28.89
C LEU A 1032 19.29 -13.07 -30.41
N ASN A 1033 18.59 -14.04 -31.00
CA ASN A 1033 18.44 -14.12 -32.46
C ASN A 1033 17.47 -13.07 -33.06
N ASN A 1034 16.87 -12.23 -32.23
CA ASN A 1034 15.83 -11.26 -32.60
C ASN A 1034 16.19 -9.88 -32.00
N ARG A 1035 15.20 -9.01 -31.75
CA ARG A 1035 15.43 -7.63 -31.33
C ARG A 1035 15.73 -7.47 -29.84
N PHE A 1036 16.80 -6.76 -29.54
CA PHE A 1036 17.22 -6.31 -28.22
C PHE A 1036 17.30 -4.78 -28.17
N GLY A 1037 16.84 -4.15 -27.09
CA GLY A 1037 16.87 -2.69 -26.94
C GLY A 1037 17.18 -2.25 -25.51
N VAL A 1038 18.03 -1.24 -25.36
CA VAL A 1038 18.27 -0.51 -24.11
C VAL A 1038 17.96 0.97 -24.33
N LYS A 1039 17.12 1.56 -23.49
CA LYS A 1039 16.82 3.00 -23.52
C LYS A 1039 16.98 3.63 -22.14
N LEU A 1040 17.88 4.60 -22.00
CA LEU A 1040 18.25 5.16 -20.69
C LEU A 1040 18.37 6.69 -20.73
N ALA A 1041 17.90 7.38 -19.70
CA ALA A 1041 17.98 8.84 -19.60
C ALA A 1041 18.40 9.29 -18.20
N ALA A 1042 19.69 9.57 -17.99
CA ALA A 1042 20.22 9.99 -16.69
C ALA A 1042 21.48 10.86 -16.84
N ASP A 1043 21.76 11.73 -15.88
CA ASP A 1043 22.87 12.71 -15.96
C ASP A 1043 24.23 12.07 -16.23
N ARG A 1044 24.52 10.92 -15.59
CA ARG A 1044 25.75 10.15 -15.83
C ARG A 1044 25.41 8.66 -15.85
N CYS A 1045 25.53 8.01 -17.00
CA CYS A 1045 25.03 6.64 -17.14
C CYS A 1045 25.70 5.77 -18.22
N VAL A 1046 25.54 4.46 -18.09
CA VAL A 1046 26.10 3.43 -18.98
C VAL A 1046 24.99 2.52 -19.52
N GLY A 1047 24.90 2.31 -20.84
CA GLY A 1047 23.91 1.41 -21.42
C GLY A 1047 24.20 -0.04 -21.06
N ILE A 1048 25.36 -0.53 -21.52
CA ILE A 1048 25.83 -1.91 -21.29
C ILE A 1048 27.28 -1.85 -20.79
N GLY A 1049 27.52 -2.37 -19.58
CA GLY A 1049 28.82 -2.37 -18.92
C GLY A 1049 28.76 -1.72 -17.54
N GLY A 1050 29.76 -0.89 -17.20
CA GLY A 1050 29.82 -0.29 -15.86
C GLY A 1050 30.92 0.74 -15.66
N GLY A 1051 31.30 0.98 -14.40
CA GLY A 1051 32.38 1.87 -14.02
C GLY A 1051 33.76 1.33 -14.36
N TYR A 1052 34.06 0.16 -13.80
CA TYR A 1052 35.35 -0.51 -13.83
C TYR A 1052 35.25 -1.90 -14.45
N ASN A 1053 36.39 -2.57 -14.67
CA ASN A 1053 36.47 -3.93 -15.21
C ASN A 1053 37.66 -4.68 -14.60
N ALA A 1054 37.65 -4.89 -13.28
CA ALA A 1054 38.77 -5.47 -12.56
C ALA A 1054 39.03 -6.95 -12.90
N SER A 1055 37.98 -7.72 -13.21
CA SER A 1055 38.04 -9.15 -13.55
C SER A 1055 38.41 -9.44 -15.01
N GLY A 1056 38.55 -8.42 -15.86
CA GLY A 1056 38.75 -8.60 -17.30
C GLY A 1056 37.53 -9.18 -18.00
N SER A 1057 36.34 -8.88 -17.47
CA SER A 1057 35.05 -9.32 -17.98
C SER A 1057 34.78 -8.83 -19.40
N VAL A 1058 34.05 -9.67 -20.14
CA VAL A 1058 33.77 -9.48 -21.57
C VAL A 1058 32.33 -9.03 -21.78
N ILE A 1059 32.15 -8.03 -22.65
CA ILE A 1059 30.85 -7.70 -23.24
C ILE A 1059 30.81 -8.31 -24.64
N GLU A 1060 30.05 -9.38 -24.82
CA GLU A 1060 29.92 -10.10 -26.09
C GLU A 1060 28.49 -9.98 -26.64
N ILE A 1061 28.37 -9.57 -27.90
CA ILE A 1061 27.09 -9.51 -28.62
C ILE A 1061 27.25 -10.32 -29.90
N ASP A 1062 26.48 -11.38 -30.07
CA ASP A 1062 26.61 -12.32 -31.18
C ASP A 1062 25.25 -12.73 -31.75
N GLY A 1063 24.95 -12.27 -32.96
CA GLY A 1063 23.65 -12.42 -33.62
C GLY A 1063 22.58 -11.36 -33.25
N GLY A 1064 21.58 -11.23 -34.12
CA GLY A 1064 20.37 -10.43 -33.86
C GLY A 1064 20.45 -8.94 -34.20
N GLU A 1065 19.43 -8.18 -33.76
CA GLU A 1065 19.33 -6.72 -33.94
C GLU A 1065 19.29 -6.03 -32.56
N ALA A 1066 20.33 -5.26 -32.23
CA ALA A 1066 20.45 -4.54 -30.95
C ALA A 1066 20.27 -3.02 -31.14
N SER A 1067 19.64 -2.35 -30.17
CA SER A 1067 19.53 -0.90 -30.13
C SER A 1067 19.89 -0.35 -28.74
N VAL A 1068 20.66 0.73 -28.67
CA VAL A 1068 21.10 1.38 -27.42
C VAL A 1068 20.87 2.88 -27.55
N ASP A 1069 19.83 3.38 -26.90
CA ASP A 1069 19.40 4.79 -26.95
C ASP A 1069 19.63 5.46 -25.59
N ILE A 1070 20.62 6.35 -25.49
CA ILE A 1070 21.00 6.95 -24.20
C ILE A 1070 21.00 8.48 -24.28
N SER A 1071 20.47 9.11 -23.23
CA SER A 1071 20.51 10.57 -23.07
C SER A 1071 20.99 10.99 -21.69
N GLY A 1072 21.73 12.10 -21.60
CA GLY A 1072 22.35 12.52 -20.34
C GLY A 1072 23.50 13.53 -20.48
N LYS A 1073 24.11 13.97 -19.39
CA LYS A 1073 25.30 14.84 -19.47
C LYS A 1073 26.55 14.06 -19.86
N LYS A 1074 26.85 12.93 -19.20
CA LYS A 1074 28.01 12.08 -19.51
C LYS A 1074 27.58 10.63 -19.71
N VAL A 1075 27.53 10.16 -20.95
CA VAL A 1075 26.91 8.87 -21.30
C VAL A 1075 27.85 7.91 -22.02
N MET A 1076 27.72 6.62 -21.72
CA MET A 1076 28.43 5.54 -22.40
C MET A 1076 27.42 4.56 -23.00
N GLY A 1077 27.50 4.30 -24.30
CA GLY A 1077 26.68 3.28 -24.97
C GLY A 1077 27.02 1.88 -24.48
N ILE A 1078 28.18 1.38 -24.91
CA ILE A 1078 28.70 0.05 -24.56
C ILE A 1078 30.16 0.19 -24.10
N GLY A 1079 30.47 -0.21 -22.87
CA GLY A 1079 31.84 -0.21 -22.37
C GLY A 1079 31.97 0.15 -20.89
N ALA A 1080 33.08 0.79 -20.55
CA ALA A 1080 33.44 1.08 -19.17
C ALA A 1080 33.77 2.57 -18.99
N MET A 1081 33.37 3.20 -17.90
CA MET A 1081 33.67 4.62 -17.68
C MET A 1081 35.16 4.86 -17.43
N PHE A 1082 35.77 4.06 -16.57
CA PHE A 1082 37.10 4.31 -15.98
C PHE A 1082 38.11 3.17 -16.19
N ALA A 1083 37.72 2.09 -16.87
CA ALA A 1083 38.58 0.93 -17.11
C ALA A 1083 38.63 0.55 -18.59
N VAL A 1084 39.47 -0.44 -18.92
CA VAL A 1084 39.58 -1.01 -20.27
C VAL A 1084 38.40 -1.98 -20.50
N PRO A 1085 37.46 -1.66 -21.40
CA PRO A 1085 36.42 -2.60 -21.76
C PRO A 1085 36.97 -3.63 -22.75
N ASN A 1086 36.46 -4.86 -22.67
CA ASN A 1086 36.68 -5.91 -23.66
C ASN A 1086 35.35 -6.18 -24.37
N VAL A 1087 35.15 -5.55 -25.53
CA VAL A 1087 33.90 -5.63 -26.29
C VAL A 1087 34.10 -6.46 -27.54
N LYS A 1088 33.26 -7.47 -27.72
CA LYS A 1088 33.24 -8.34 -28.90
C LYS A 1088 31.85 -8.33 -29.53
N ILE A 1089 31.78 -8.01 -30.81
CA ILE A 1089 30.52 -7.98 -31.56
C ILE A 1089 30.69 -8.84 -32.81
N ASN A 1090 29.87 -9.87 -32.97
CA ASN A 1090 29.95 -10.79 -34.11
C ASN A 1090 28.56 -10.97 -34.75
N GLY A 1091 28.47 -11.06 -36.08
CA GLY A 1091 27.22 -11.45 -36.76
C GLY A 1091 25.98 -10.59 -36.45
N SER A 1092 26.13 -9.35 -35.98
CA SER A 1092 25.04 -8.58 -35.33
C SER A 1092 24.73 -7.28 -36.06
N SER A 1093 23.48 -6.80 -36.00
CA SER A 1093 23.14 -5.42 -36.37
C SER A 1093 22.91 -4.56 -35.13
N ILE A 1094 23.77 -3.58 -34.86
CA ILE A 1094 23.71 -2.73 -33.67
C ILE A 1094 23.45 -1.27 -34.05
N GLY A 1095 22.45 -0.65 -33.45
CA GLY A 1095 22.18 0.79 -33.52
C GLY A 1095 22.44 1.47 -32.17
N ILE A 1096 23.28 2.50 -32.11
CA ILE A 1096 23.53 3.28 -30.90
C ILE A 1096 23.11 4.73 -31.17
N ARG A 1097 22.23 5.30 -30.35
CA ARG A 1097 21.84 6.71 -30.42
C ARG A 1097 22.16 7.42 -29.10
N LEU A 1098 22.92 8.50 -29.17
CA LEU A 1098 23.31 9.29 -28.01
C LEU A 1098 22.82 10.75 -28.13
N GLN A 1099 22.21 11.27 -27.08
CA GLN A 1099 21.87 12.70 -26.93
C GLN A 1099 22.46 13.24 -25.63
N CYS A 1100 23.56 13.98 -25.71
CA CYS A 1100 24.36 14.24 -24.51
C CYS A 1100 25.20 15.51 -24.51
N SER A 1101 25.79 15.87 -23.37
CA SER A 1101 26.91 16.85 -23.37
C SER A 1101 28.21 16.14 -23.76
N GLU A 1102 28.54 15.03 -23.11
CA GLU A 1102 29.68 14.17 -23.41
C GLU A 1102 29.21 12.73 -23.61
N GLY A 1103 29.58 12.10 -24.73
CA GLY A 1103 29.12 10.74 -25.04
C GLY A 1103 30.10 9.91 -25.84
N ILE A 1104 30.18 8.62 -25.51
CA ILE A 1104 30.95 7.62 -26.27
C ILE A 1104 30.00 6.47 -26.65
N GLY A 1105 29.96 6.12 -27.94
CA GLY A 1105 29.16 5.01 -28.44
C GLY A 1105 29.65 3.67 -27.93
N ILE A 1106 30.92 3.34 -28.20
CA ILE A 1106 31.59 2.13 -27.70
C ILE A 1106 32.98 2.52 -27.18
N GLY A 1107 33.31 2.20 -25.93
CA GLY A 1107 34.68 2.39 -25.43
C GLY A 1107 34.81 2.85 -23.99
N SER A 1108 35.72 3.81 -23.74
CA SER A 1108 36.10 4.26 -22.39
C SER A 1108 36.38 5.76 -22.32
N PHE A 1109 35.97 6.40 -21.21
CA PHE A 1109 36.22 7.83 -20.98
C PHE A 1109 37.62 8.14 -20.48
N GLU A 1110 38.29 7.21 -19.80
CA GLU A 1110 39.57 7.47 -19.13
C GLU A 1110 40.66 6.41 -19.37
N SER A 1111 40.33 5.30 -20.05
CA SER A 1111 41.25 4.17 -20.21
C SER A 1111 41.48 3.77 -21.67
N ASN A 1112 42.23 2.68 -21.85
CA ASN A 1112 42.42 2.03 -23.14
C ASN A 1112 41.12 1.38 -23.63
N ILE A 1113 41.11 0.95 -24.88
CA ILE A 1113 39.96 0.27 -25.50
C ILE A 1113 40.39 -1.04 -26.15
N GLY A 1114 39.64 -2.11 -25.86
CA GLY A 1114 39.72 -3.39 -26.56
C GLY A 1114 38.39 -3.70 -27.23
N VAL A 1115 38.30 -3.48 -28.54
CA VAL A 1115 37.07 -3.70 -29.33
C VAL A 1115 37.39 -4.59 -30.52
N SER A 1116 36.63 -5.66 -30.70
CA SER A 1116 36.62 -6.48 -31.91
C SER A 1116 35.21 -6.59 -32.46
N ILE A 1117 35.01 -6.22 -33.72
CA ILE A 1117 33.73 -6.29 -34.41
C ILE A 1117 33.93 -7.06 -35.71
N ASN A 1118 33.18 -8.15 -35.90
CA ASN A 1118 33.30 -9.02 -37.07
C ASN A 1118 31.91 -9.30 -37.69
N ASP A 1119 31.83 -9.32 -39.03
CA ASP A 1119 30.61 -9.71 -39.78
C ASP A 1119 29.33 -9.00 -39.28
N SER A 1120 29.43 -7.70 -38.99
CA SER A 1120 28.37 -6.96 -38.26
C SER A 1120 28.03 -5.63 -38.92
N ILE A 1121 26.79 -5.18 -38.71
CA ILE A 1121 26.29 -3.87 -39.15
C ILE A 1121 26.18 -2.95 -37.95
N LEU A 1122 27.02 -1.92 -37.85
CA LEU A 1122 27.02 -0.98 -36.73
C LEU A 1122 26.60 0.42 -37.20
N ARG A 1123 25.58 0.99 -36.56
CA ARG A 1123 25.08 2.34 -36.80
C ARG A 1123 25.19 3.17 -35.53
N ILE A 1124 26.07 4.16 -35.49
CA ILE A 1124 26.19 5.08 -34.34
C ILE A 1124 25.70 6.45 -34.77
N LYS A 1125 24.72 7.01 -34.05
CA LYS A 1125 24.30 8.40 -34.17
C LYS A 1125 24.48 9.12 -32.84
N ALA A 1126 25.21 10.23 -32.81
CA ALA A 1126 25.36 11.00 -31.57
C ALA A 1126 25.26 12.51 -31.82
N GLU A 1127 24.58 13.20 -30.90
CA GLU A 1127 24.43 14.67 -30.91
C GLU A 1127 24.82 15.20 -29.52
N GLY A 1128 25.72 16.20 -29.45
CA GLY A 1128 26.19 16.74 -28.17
C GLY A 1128 27.32 17.77 -28.21
N ASP A 1129 27.96 18.08 -27.08
CA ASP A 1129 29.15 18.95 -27.05
C ASP A 1129 30.41 18.17 -27.43
N ILE A 1130 30.66 17.03 -26.78
CA ILE A 1130 31.77 16.13 -27.04
C ILE A 1130 31.19 14.75 -27.36
N VAL A 1131 31.23 14.32 -28.61
CA VAL A 1131 30.65 13.04 -29.02
C VAL A 1131 31.67 12.17 -29.74
N LYS A 1132 31.69 10.90 -29.39
CA LYS A 1132 32.66 9.93 -29.89
C LYS A 1132 31.97 8.64 -30.32
N GLY A 1133 32.38 8.08 -31.46
CA GLY A 1133 31.83 6.83 -32.00
C GLY A 1133 32.38 5.60 -31.26
N ILE A 1134 33.50 5.06 -31.75
CA ILE A 1134 34.25 3.98 -31.09
C ILE A 1134 35.56 4.58 -30.58
N PHE A 1135 35.71 4.73 -29.26
CA PHE A 1135 36.78 5.59 -28.74
C PHE A 1135 37.33 5.21 -27.35
N GLY A 1136 38.65 5.18 -27.24
CA GLY A 1136 39.39 5.10 -25.97
C GLY A 1136 40.15 6.38 -25.64
N TYR A 1137 40.30 6.72 -24.37
CA TYR A 1137 41.01 7.95 -23.99
C TYR A 1137 42.53 7.76 -24.01
N ASN A 1138 43.02 6.60 -23.60
CA ASN A 1138 44.44 6.24 -23.71
C ASN A 1138 44.64 5.24 -24.86
N GLY A 1139 45.66 5.45 -25.67
CA GLY A 1139 45.98 4.68 -26.87
C GLY A 1139 46.98 3.56 -26.61
N ASP A 1140 47.75 3.63 -25.52
CA ASP A 1140 48.80 2.66 -25.24
C ASP A 1140 48.22 1.27 -24.94
N ASN A 1141 48.39 0.31 -25.86
CA ASN A 1141 47.75 -1.01 -25.85
C ASN A 1141 46.24 -1.01 -26.18
N SER A 1142 45.73 0.04 -26.83
CA SER A 1142 44.38 0.06 -27.38
C SER A 1142 44.33 -0.63 -28.75
N ALA A 1143 43.29 -1.46 -28.96
CA ALA A 1143 43.05 -2.17 -30.21
C ALA A 1143 41.57 -2.07 -30.59
N ILE A 1144 41.33 -1.57 -31.80
CA ILE A 1144 40.02 -1.53 -32.45
C ILE A 1144 40.16 -2.32 -33.76
N ASP A 1145 39.61 -3.53 -33.78
CA ASP A 1145 39.66 -4.43 -34.94
C ASP A 1145 38.26 -4.61 -35.53
N LEU A 1146 38.08 -4.18 -36.79
CA LEU A 1146 36.82 -4.25 -37.53
C LEU A 1146 37.05 -5.11 -38.79
N THR A 1147 36.31 -6.22 -38.93
CA THR A 1147 36.48 -7.14 -40.08
C THR A 1147 35.12 -7.48 -40.70
N ASP A 1148 34.98 -7.39 -42.02
CA ASP A 1148 33.75 -7.72 -42.76
C ASP A 1148 32.50 -6.95 -42.21
N CYS A 1149 32.67 -5.70 -41.77
CA CYS A 1149 31.62 -4.90 -41.13
C CYS A 1149 31.00 -3.83 -42.06
N ASN A 1150 29.73 -3.50 -41.82
CA ASN A 1150 29.06 -2.33 -42.41
C ASN A 1150 28.85 -1.24 -41.33
N LEU A 1151 29.63 -0.16 -41.41
CA LEU A 1151 29.70 0.89 -40.42
C LEU A 1151 29.00 2.14 -40.94
N SER A 1152 28.06 2.69 -40.18
CA SER A 1152 27.48 4.02 -40.41
C SER A 1152 27.61 4.86 -39.15
N VAL A 1153 28.46 5.88 -39.16
CA VAL A 1153 28.75 6.71 -37.98
C VAL A 1153 28.37 8.15 -38.30
N LYS A 1154 27.35 8.69 -37.63
CA LYS A 1154 26.80 10.03 -37.85
C LYS A 1154 26.87 10.84 -36.56
N LEU A 1155 27.85 11.73 -36.44
CA LEU A 1155 28.11 12.46 -35.19
C LEU A 1155 28.03 13.97 -35.42
N ASN A 1156 27.37 14.69 -34.52
CA ASN A 1156 27.26 16.14 -34.58
C ASN A 1156 27.57 16.76 -33.20
N GLY A 1157 28.50 17.71 -33.13
CA GLY A 1157 28.83 18.38 -31.88
C GLY A 1157 29.94 19.41 -31.94
N LYS A 1158 30.43 19.92 -30.80
CA LYS A 1158 31.58 20.86 -30.79
C LYS A 1158 32.90 20.13 -31.02
N ASN A 1159 33.09 18.99 -30.37
CA ASN A 1159 34.28 18.15 -30.50
C ASN A 1159 33.88 16.71 -30.83
N VAL A 1160 34.20 16.27 -32.04
CA VAL A 1160 33.67 15.04 -32.63
C VAL A 1160 34.80 14.11 -33.04
N HIS A 1161 34.76 12.88 -32.53
CA HIS A 1161 35.68 11.81 -32.93
C HIS A 1161 34.93 10.58 -33.43
N GLY A 1162 35.19 10.12 -34.65
CA GLY A 1162 34.57 8.94 -35.22
C GLY A 1162 35.08 7.66 -34.53
N ILE A 1163 36.22 7.15 -34.99
CA ILE A 1163 36.80 5.89 -34.54
C ILE A 1163 38.29 6.10 -34.22
N GLY A 1164 38.74 5.80 -32.99
CA GLY A 1164 40.15 5.95 -32.63
C GLY A 1164 40.43 6.03 -31.13
N CYS A 1165 41.53 6.69 -30.77
CA CYS A 1165 41.93 6.94 -29.38
C CYS A 1165 42.37 8.39 -29.21
N ASN A 1166 42.39 8.96 -28.00
CA ASN A 1166 42.79 10.37 -27.83
C ASN A 1166 44.29 10.59 -28.05
N SER A 1167 45.11 9.79 -27.36
CA SER A 1167 46.57 9.89 -27.36
C SER A 1167 47.22 8.54 -27.08
N GLY A 1168 48.36 8.21 -27.71
CA GLY A 1168 49.13 7.00 -27.47
C GLY A 1168 49.20 6.02 -28.66
N LEU A 1169 50.00 4.96 -28.52
CA LEU A 1169 50.30 3.97 -29.57
C LEU A 1169 49.18 2.92 -29.74
N GLY A 1170 47.99 3.39 -30.13
CA GLY A 1170 46.84 2.52 -30.41
C GLY A 1170 46.85 1.94 -31.82
N ARG A 1171 46.10 0.85 -32.05
CA ARG A 1171 45.87 0.26 -33.38
C ARG A 1171 44.38 0.31 -33.75
N LEU A 1172 44.09 0.89 -34.90
CA LEU A 1172 42.82 0.78 -35.61
C LEU A 1172 43.04 -0.08 -36.87
N SER A 1173 42.39 -1.23 -36.95
CA SER A 1173 42.46 -2.14 -38.10
C SER A 1173 41.07 -2.31 -38.68
N MET A 1174 40.89 -1.98 -39.96
CA MET A 1174 39.67 -2.18 -40.72
C MET A 1174 39.99 -3.09 -41.91
N LYS A 1175 39.27 -4.20 -42.04
CA LYS A 1175 39.45 -5.14 -43.14
C LYS A 1175 38.12 -5.52 -43.77
N LYS A 1176 38.00 -5.44 -45.10
CA LYS A 1176 36.78 -5.79 -45.86
C LYS A 1176 35.51 -5.09 -45.36
N CYS A 1177 35.65 -3.88 -44.81
CA CYS A 1177 34.54 -3.14 -44.25
C CYS A 1177 33.93 -2.18 -45.28
N PHE A 1178 32.61 -2.01 -45.23
CA PHE A 1178 31.95 -0.85 -45.81
C PHE A 1178 31.80 0.23 -44.73
N CYS A 1179 32.26 1.46 -44.96
CA CYS A 1179 32.16 2.54 -43.98
C CYS A 1179 31.54 3.81 -44.56
N ASP A 1180 30.49 4.31 -43.91
CA ASP A 1180 29.87 5.61 -44.14
C ASP A 1180 29.97 6.46 -42.87
N VAL A 1181 31.03 7.26 -42.76
CA VAL A 1181 31.30 8.12 -41.60
C VAL A 1181 30.98 9.57 -41.97
N ARG A 1182 30.07 10.20 -41.24
CA ARG A 1182 29.69 11.61 -41.40
C ARG A 1182 29.79 12.32 -40.06
N ILE A 1183 30.74 13.25 -39.95
CA ILE A 1183 30.96 14.01 -38.72
C ILE A 1183 30.89 15.51 -38.99
N GLU A 1184 30.20 16.24 -38.12
CA GLU A 1184 29.97 17.69 -38.28
C GLU A 1184 30.20 18.40 -36.94
N GLY A 1185 30.98 19.48 -36.92
CA GLY A 1185 31.31 20.13 -35.65
C GLY A 1185 32.38 21.22 -35.67
N GLY A 1186 32.81 21.66 -34.48
CA GLY A 1186 33.90 22.64 -34.32
C GLY A 1186 35.29 22.02 -34.58
N TYR A 1187 35.50 20.81 -34.05
CA TYR A 1187 36.64 19.94 -34.34
C TYR A 1187 36.12 18.55 -34.73
N CYS A 1188 36.65 17.97 -35.80
CA CYS A 1188 36.18 16.71 -36.36
C CYS A 1188 37.36 15.81 -36.74
N CYS A 1189 37.40 14.59 -36.20
CA CYS A 1189 38.37 13.55 -36.59
C CYS A 1189 37.65 12.23 -36.88
N ALA A 1190 37.61 11.77 -38.13
CA ALA A 1190 36.84 10.58 -38.52
C ALA A 1190 37.56 9.28 -38.10
N PHE A 1191 38.85 9.16 -38.40
CA PHE A 1191 39.68 8.02 -38.02
C PHE A 1191 40.99 8.49 -37.36
N GLY A 1192 41.26 8.04 -36.14
CA GLY A 1192 42.48 8.37 -35.38
C GLY A 1192 42.25 9.24 -34.15
N GLY A 1193 43.32 9.93 -33.71
CA GLY A 1193 43.41 10.64 -32.44
C GLY A 1193 43.99 12.04 -32.51
N LEU A 1194 44.15 12.72 -31.37
CA LEU A 1194 44.71 14.09 -31.33
C LEU A 1194 46.21 14.11 -31.67
N ASP A 1195 46.99 13.10 -31.26
CA ASP A 1195 48.45 13.13 -31.32
C ASP A 1195 49.08 12.44 -32.55
N LYS A 1196 48.27 11.98 -33.52
CA LYS A 1196 48.70 11.23 -34.73
C LYS A 1196 49.45 9.91 -34.44
N GLU A 1197 49.50 9.46 -33.20
CA GLU A 1197 50.28 8.29 -32.81
C GLU A 1197 49.59 6.95 -33.11
N THR A 1198 48.28 6.97 -33.38
CA THR A 1198 47.48 5.77 -33.68
C THR A 1198 47.85 5.18 -35.04
N MET A 1199 48.17 3.88 -35.07
CA MET A 1199 48.35 3.12 -36.30
C MET A 1199 46.99 2.80 -36.93
N ILE A 1200 46.78 3.23 -38.17
CA ILE A 1200 45.54 3.03 -38.91
C ILE A 1200 45.82 2.12 -40.11
N ILE A 1201 45.19 0.95 -40.14
CA ILE A 1201 45.29 -0.04 -41.20
C ILE A 1201 43.91 -0.20 -41.82
N VAL A 1202 43.77 0.08 -43.11
CA VAL A 1202 42.53 -0.06 -43.88
C VAL A 1202 42.82 -0.96 -45.08
N ASP A 1203 42.21 -2.13 -45.12
CA ASP A 1203 42.46 -3.16 -46.14
C ASP A 1203 41.15 -3.63 -46.78
N GLU A 1204 41.06 -3.63 -48.11
CA GLU A 1204 39.87 -4.08 -48.86
C GLU A 1204 38.55 -3.39 -48.45
N CYS A 1205 38.59 -2.15 -47.97
CA CYS A 1205 37.40 -1.41 -47.49
C CYS A 1205 36.79 -0.50 -48.57
N SER A 1206 35.51 -0.15 -48.46
CA SER A 1206 34.83 0.77 -49.38
C SER A 1206 33.85 1.71 -48.66
N GLY A 1207 33.44 2.81 -49.29
CA GLY A 1207 32.36 3.68 -48.78
C GLY A 1207 32.70 5.18 -48.84
N SER A 1208 32.28 5.94 -47.83
CA SER A 1208 32.47 7.40 -47.75
C SER A 1208 32.85 7.87 -46.34
N ALA A 1209 33.74 8.86 -46.27
CA ALA A 1209 34.05 9.60 -45.05
C ALA A 1209 33.90 11.10 -45.32
N TYR A 1210 33.02 11.74 -44.57
CA TYR A 1210 32.72 13.16 -44.63
C TYR A 1210 32.99 13.80 -43.28
N ALA A 1211 33.82 14.84 -43.25
CA ALA A 1211 34.04 15.68 -42.08
C ALA A 1211 33.81 17.15 -42.42
N ALA A 1212 32.93 17.81 -41.67
CA ALA A 1212 32.73 19.26 -41.76
C ALA A 1212 33.10 19.95 -40.45
N SER A 1213 34.12 20.80 -40.49
CA SER A 1213 34.55 21.64 -39.38
C SER A 1213 35.57 22.69 -39.84
N ALA A 1214 35.95 23.61 -38.96
CA ALA A 1214 37.05 24.54 -39.22
C ALA A 1214 38.43 23.85 -39.36
N SER A 1215 38.54 22.57 -38.96
CA SER A 1215 39.75 21.76 -39.07
C SER A 1215 39.35 20.28 -39.18
N PRO A 1216 38.89 19.83 -40.36
CA PRO A 1216 38.44 18.47 -40.55
C PRO A 1216 39.65 17.54 -40.73
N TYR A 1217 39.61 16.38 -40.07
CA TYR A 1217 40.59 15.33 -40.27
C TYR A 1217 39.87 14.03 -40.60
N ILE A 1218 40.03 13.53 -41.82
CA ILE A 1218 39.48 12.20 -42.16
C ILE A 1218 40.35 11.09 -41.59
N PHE A 1219 41.65 11.09 -41.90
CA PHE A 1219 42.65 10.21 -41.28
C PHE A 1219 43.68 11.05 -40.54
N ARG A 1220 43.86 10.84 -39.23
CA ARG A 1220 44.84 11.55 -38.41
C ARG A 1220 45.87 10.58 -37.82
N ALA A 1221 46.91 10.32 -38.60
CA ALA A 1221 48.07 9.51 -38.24
C ALA A 1221 49.34 10.03 -38.93
N GLU A 1222 50.52 9.65 -38.45
CA GLU A 1222 51.80 9.86 -39.18
C GLU A 1222 51.86 8.98 -40.44
N ASP A 1223 52.63 9.40 -41.45
CA ASP A 1223 52.68 8.75 -42.78
C ASP A 1223 53.13 7.28 -42.71
N ASP A 1224 54.00 6.91 -41.76
CA ASP A 1224 54.47 5.54 -41.55
C ASP A 1224 53.46 4.66 -40.77
N LYS A 1225 52.46 5.30 -40.15
CA LYS A 1225 51.41 4.69 -39.32
C LYS A 1225 50.06 4.58 -40.03
N LEU A 1226 49.90 5.19 -41.20
CA LEU A 1226 48.72 5.04 -42.06
C LEU A 1226 49.00 4.05 -43.19
N ARG A 1227 48.22 2.97 -43.28
CA ARG A 1227 48.30 1.97 -44.35
C ARG A 1227 46.92 1.74 -44.94
N ILE A 1228 46.76 2.11 -46.21
CA ILE A 1228 45.52 1.87 -46.97
C ILE A 1228 45.85 0.97 -48.16
N THR A 1229 45.27 -0.23 -48.21
CA THR A 1229 45.50 -1.23 -49.26
C THR A 1229 44.18 -1.67 -49.87
N ASN A 1230 44.13 -1.77 -51.21
CA ASN A 1230 42.96 -2.28 -51.96
C ASN A 1230 41.59 -1.68 -51.56
N SER A 1231 41.56 -0.42 -51.10
CA SER A 1231 40.36 0.21 -50.53
C SER A 1231 39.89 1.40 -51.37
N ASP A 1232 38.56 1.58 -51.47
CA ASP A 1232 37.89 2.65 -52.23
C ASP A 1232 36.92 3.44 -51.32
N ILE A 1233 37.49 4.31 -50.47
CA ILE A 1233 36.73 5.18 -49.56
C ILE A 1233 36.77 6.60 -50.12
N SER A 1234 35.61 7.14 -50.49
CA SER A 1234 35.47 8.51 -50.96
C SER A 1234 35.60 9.49 -49.79
N LEU A 1235 36.60 10.38 -49.84
CA LEU A 1235 36.88 11.35 -48.78
C LEU A 1235 36.33 12.72 -49.16
N TYR A 1236 35.56 13.33 -48.26
CA TYR A 1236 34.96 14.64 -48.45
C TYR A 1236 35.23 15.51 -47.22
N GLU A 1237 35.83 16.66 -47.43
CA GLU A 1237 36.04 17.66 -46.40
C GLU A 1237 35.17 18.88 -46.75
N GLY A 1238 34.25 19.22 -45.85
CA GLY A 1238 33.43 20.43 -45.95
C GLY A 1238 34.00 21.53 -45.05
N GLU A 1239 34.12 22.74 -45.57
CA GLU A 1239 34.43 23.94 -44.76
C GLU A 1239 33.20 24.46 -44.01
#